data_AF-A0A8J8AEB3-F1
#
_entry.id   AF-A0A8J8AEB3-F1
#
_cell.length_a   1.000
_cell.length_b   1.000
_cell.length_c   1.000
_cell.angle_alpha   90.00
_cell.angle_beta   90.00
_cell.angle_gamma   90.00
#
_symmetry.space_group_name_H-M   'P 1'
#
loop_
_entity.id
_entity.type
_entity.pdbx_description
1 polymer ?
#
loop_
_entity_poly.entity_id
_entity_poly.type
_entity_poly.pdbx_seq_one_letter_code
_entity_poly.pdbx_strand_id
1 'polypeptide(L)'
;MFDEVFNEKKKKKESLSWIDEILNGEDDLLESMLKGDKTKKREEELPFVQSKGGVDLEEILSTPTTPEEAAERRPTGADILEEILVKEEPVEKPKPAPKPKPPSTLQDILGSSVRSEEAAYAGKAEVLDAYGNVRILKVKGEPVPIYEIRLPKLSRDEEELFLRIKDRAITELQIDPAAFPTLEERRRVFMNAVRKMIKEEAPHFSEGRVEILAEMIVQQMIGYGKLDPLVRDDNLEEIMVIGNNRPVYVWHRRFNMCKTNVVFEDEKEILNIIERIAREVGRRIDQQSPLLDARLPDGSRVNATIPPISLDGPTITIRKFKKDPLTIIDLIKYGTMNTEIAALLWIFVDGLGVKPANVLVAGGTGSGKTTTLNSLGMFIPPSERVITIEDTAELQLPVEHWVRLETRPPNVEGKGEITMDDLVKNTLRMRPDRIIVGEVRGPEARTMFTAMNTGHNGALYDFSVVQLSNGKFVLIGDLIDELFEKYSDRIETYRDLEYIVLDDEDRFEVVSVGPDLKAGKHVVSRVWRRKVREGEKLVRVRTRTGNEVILTKTHPFFVFSDGDVVRKEAEKVRPGDRVAVMMKPPRPPQVKAVINPEIYAGISDYYLVPNGKGLIKVPNDGIPPERARYLLSINSKPVKLVREVNDGLAYALGVIIGDGYISSNGYYVSATFDDSSYMDAFVSALSELLPESEPEIRSGANYTVVTYGSRIFAEFLHRAFGIPKGRKSELDVPDLVLTNDELLRYFIAGLFDADGYVDENGPAVVLTTRSENLARKVWYALQRLGIISTVSRVRNRGYKEGVIFRVTVSGIEDLRRFHSLVPLRHSAKKAKLEGLIRGRRSRRERRVYRVPISAEMISPLRRRLNLKVSELSRLASSYAGEKVSESLIRHVEKGRVREIRRSALRGIALALQRVASDLGDEEAWTMAKRLELIAEGDVYWDEVVSVEDVSPEEVGIEYLYDLTVEEDHNYVANGILVSNCMGTIHANSARETIVRLESPPMSVPRIMIPALDIIIMQVRFHSRKKGTIRRITEIAEISGIEAESVQLNKLYKYDPAKDELVPTGVPSRTLNNLAHHTGMSVAELELEKEKRKIILEWMVEQGIRSIDQVGYYIRQFYIDEEGLLKKIAAEGSLETSRQVKNLI
;
A
#
# COMPACT_ATOMS: atom_id res chain seq x y z
N MET A 1 -58.98 8.22 -1.64
CA MET A 1 -60.35 8.11 -1.09
C MET A 1 -60.56 9.36 -0.26
N PHE A 2 -60.98 10.46 -0.91
CA PHE A 2 -61.22 11.79 -0.33
C PHE A 2 -59.96 12.45 0.27
N ASP A 3 -59.35 13.49 -0.31
CA ASP A 3 -59.77 14.66 -1.14
C ASP A 3 -60.12 15.92 -0.34
N GLU A 4 -59.72 17.05 -0.95
CA GLU A 4 -60.01 18.47 -0.64
C GLU A 4 -59.40 19.10 0.64
N VAL A 5 -58.87 20.35 0.71
CA VAL A 5 -58.56 21.50 -0.19
C VAL A 5 -59.08 22.80 0.46
N PHE A 6 -58.14 23.64 0.95
CA PHE A 6 -58.30 25.08 1.27
C PHE A 6 -59.36 25.42 2.38
N ASN A 7 -59.43 26.61 2.99
CA ASN A 7 -58.87 27.91 2.62
C ASN A 7 -58.50 28.82 3.83
N GLU A 8 -57.66 29.83 3.56
CA GLU A 8 -57.35 31.08 4.28
C GLU A 8 -58.16 31.52 5.54
N LYS A 9 -57.46 31.91 6.63
CA LYS A 9 -57.13 33.32 7.02
C LYS A 9 -56.89 33.51 8.54
N LYS A 10 -55.73 34.07 8.93
CA LYS A 10 -55.62 35.01 10.09
C LYS A 10 -54.32 35.83 10.14
N LYS A 11 -54.43 36.97 10.83
CA LYS A 11 -53.57 38.17 10.89
C LYS A 11 -52.11 37.96 11.38
N LYS A 12 -51.23 38.90 10.97
CA LYS A 12 -49.88 39.18 11.51
C LYS A 12 -49.83 39.32 13.05
N LYS A 13 -48.74 38.84 13.70
CA LYS A 13 -47.67 39.73 14.23
C LYS A 13 -46.37 39.00 14.67
N GLU A 14 -45.26 39.35 14.00
CA GLU A 14 -43.87 39.57 14.47
C GLU A 14 -43.04 38.56 15.32
N SER A 15 -41.79 38.35 14.84
CA SER A 15 -40.51 38.08 15.54
C SER A 15 -40.04 36.63 15.77
N LEU A 16 -38.69 36.48 15.86
CA LEU A 16 -37.83 35.27 15.69
C LEU A 16 -37.54 34.91 14.20
N SER A 17 -36.38 34.35 13.82
CA SER A 17 -34.99 34.41 14.35
C SER A 17 -34.01 33.92 13.26
N TRP A 18 -32.73 34.34 13.23
CA TRP A 18 -31.82 34.16 12.06
C TRP A 18 -31.29 32.73 11.77
N ILE A 19 -31.88 31.69 12.38
CA ILE A 19 -31.36 30.30 12.29
C ILE A 19 -31.89 29.55 11.06
N ASP A 20 -33.06 29.92 10.54
CA ASP A 20 -33.70 29.21 9.42
C ASP A 20 -33.08 29.53 8.04
N GLU A 21 -32.26 30.57 7.92
CA GLU A 21 -31.56 30.95 6.66
C GLU A 21 -30.31 30.11 6.35
N ILE A 22 -29.82 29.30 7.28
CA ILE A 22 -28.57 28.52 7.12
C ILE A 22 -28.83 27.06 6.67
N LEU A 23 -30.06 26.56 6.77
CA LEU A 23 -30.37 25.12 6.68
C LEU A 23 -31.16 24.67 5.44
N ASN A 24 -31.38 25.54 4.45
CA ASN A 24 -32.07 25.20 3.19
C ASN A 24 -31.41 25.94 2.00
N GLY A 25 -30.31 25.40 1.46
CA GLY A 25 -29.49 26.14 0.47
C GLY A 25 -28.56 25.32 -0.43
N GLU A 26 -28.76 24.01 -0.60
CA GLU A 26 -28.02 23.19 -1.57
C GLU A 26 -28.96 22.37 -2.46
N ASP A 27 -29.35 22.95 -3.61
CA ASP A 27 -29.56 22.26 -4.90
C ASP A 27 -29.75 23.33 -6.00
N ASP A 28 -29.77 22.92 -7.29
CA ASP A 28 -30.02 23.75 -8.48
C ASP A 28 -29.08 24.95 -8.75
N LEU A 29 -27.80 24.69 -9.05
CA LEU A 29 -26.95 25.66 -9.77
C LEU A 29 -25.95 25.04 -10.79
N LEU A 30 -26.35 23.96 -11.47
CA LEU A 30 -25.50 23.26 -12.47
C LEU A 30 -26.00 23.32 -13.93
N GLU A 31 -27.19 23.87 -14.22
CA GLU A 31 -27.71 23.96 -15.60
C GLU A 31 -27.46 25.32 -16.31
N SER A 32 -27.04 26.37 -15.59
CA SER A 32 -26.96 27.74 -16.15
C SER A 32 -25.70 28.04 -16.97
N MET A 33 -24.66 27.21 -16.91
CA MET A 33 -23.41 27.40 -17.67
C MET A 33 -23.37 26.69 -19.04
N LEU A 34 -24.44 25.97 -19.43
CA LEU A 34 -24.50 25.15 -20.65
C LEU A 34 -25.59 25.59 -21.64
N LYS A 35 -25.42 26.76 -22.29
CA LYS A 35 -25.93 27.12 -23.65
C LYS A 35 -25.36 28.48 -24.10
N GLY A 36 -24.52 28.52 -25.14
CA GLY A 36 -23.94 29.79 -25.61
C GLY A 36 -23.05 29.75 -26.86
N ASP A 37 -23.16 28.74 -27.73
CA ASP A 37 -22.31 28.60 -28.93
C ASP A 37 -22.41 29.77 -29.93
N LYS A 38 -21.26 30.24 -30.43
CA LYS A 38 -21.07 30.48 -31.88
C LYS A 38 -19.61 30.61 -32.37
N THR A 39 -19.16 29.52 -33.01
CA THR A 39 -18.50 29.50 -34.34
C THR A 39 -17.03 29.88 -34.59
N LYS A 40 -16.32 28.88 -35.16
CA LYS A 40 -15.38 28.90 -36.33
C LYS A 40 -13.86 29.07 -36.13
N LYS A 41 -13.13 28.00 -36.52
CA LYS A 41 -11.97 27.90 -37.45
C LYS A 41 -10.81 28.90 -37.28
N ARG A 42 -9.52 28.50 -37.32
CA ARG A 42 -8.90 27.39 -38.09
C ARG A 42 -7.46 27.07 -37.62
N GLU A 43 -6.99 25.89 -38.02
CA GLU A 43 -5.62 25.31 -38.16
C GLU A 43 -4.37 26.19 -37.95
N GLU A 44 -3.30 25.53 -37.48
CA GLU A 44 -1.97 26.07 -37.12
C GLU A 44 -1.04 26.31 -38.34
N GLU A 45 -0.08 27.23 -38.21
CA GLU A 45 1.37 26.94 -38.26
C GLU A 45 2.24 28.23 -38.13
N LEU A 46 3.29 28.16 -37.29
CA LEU A 46 4.66 28.71 -37.39
C LEU A 46 4.95 30.06 -38.13
N PRO A 47 5.86 30.93 -37.62
CA PRO A 47 7.27 30.52 -37.49
C PRO A 47 8.19 31.17 -36.42
N PHE A 48 9.28 30.44 -36.15
CA PHE A 48 10.66 30.89 -35.80
C PHE A 48 10.97 31.72 -34.54
N VAL A 49 12.01 31.26 -33.84
CA VAL A 49 12.78 31.99 -32.81
C VAL A 49 14.20 32.24 -33.34
N GLN A 50 14.78 33.42 -33.09
CA GLN A 50 16.22 33.67 -33.26
C GLN A 50 16.86 34.39 -32.04
N SER A 51 17.29 33.57 -31.08
CA SER A 51 18.65 33.53 -30.50
C SER A 51 19.29 34.76 -29.80
N LYS A 52 20.02 34.42 -28.71
CA LYS A 52 21.16 35.11 -28.07
C LYS A 52 20.89 36.29 -27.13
N GLY A 53 21.52 36.23 -25.96
CA GLY A 53 21.98 37.39 -25.20
C GLY A 53 23.47 37.68 -25.51
N GLY A 54 24.00 38.82 -25.06
CA GLY A 54 25.36 39.25 -25.43
C GLY A 54 25.91 40.55 -24.81
N VAL A 55 26.05 40.58 -23.47
CA VAL A 55 27.19 41.19 -22.72
C VAL A 55 27.39 42.74 -22.68
N ASP A 56 27.49 43.23 -21.43
CA ASP A 56 28.19 44.40 -20.83
C ASP A 56 27.89 45.90 -21.12
N LEU A 57 27.88 46.66 -20.00
CA LEU A 57 28.53 47.96 -19.63
C LEU A 57 28.43 49.19 -20.59
N GLU A 58 28.36 50.47 -20.15
CA GLU A 58 28.59 51.11 -18.83
C GLU A 58 27.78 52.45 -18.68
N GLU A 59 28.24 53.39 -17.81
CA GLU A 59 27.84 54.83 -17.69
C GLU A 59 26.46 55.25 -17.10
N ILE A 60 26.38 55.17 -15.76
CA ILE A 60 26.19 56.28 -14.79
C ILE A 60 25.27 57.51 -15.15
N LEU A 61 24.38 57.84 -14.20
CA LEU A 61 23.45 59.00 -14.19
C LEU A 61 24.06 60.33 -13.70
N SER A 62 23.47 61.46 -14.11
CA SER A 62 23.48 62.76 -13.39
C SER A 62 22.21 63.58 -13.75
N THR A 63 21.21 63.74 -12.84
CA THR A 63 20.97 64.84 -11.86
C THR A 63 20.59 66.22 -12.45
N PRO A 64 19.91 67.14 -11.72
CA PRO A 64 18.60 67.03 -11.04
C PRO A 64 17.72 68.32 -11.21
N THR A 65 16.53 68.43 -10.60
CA THR A 65 16.05 69.65 -9.84
C THR A 65 14.61 69.53 -9.27
N THR A 66 14.36 70.27 -8.18
CA THR A 66 13.10 70.50 -7.40
C THR A 66 12.48 71.88 -7.74
N PRO A 67 11.29 72.34 -7.26
CA PRO A 67 10.52 72.02 -6.03
C PRO A 67 9.00 71.74 -6.30
N GLU A 68 7.97 71.88 -5.44
CA GLU A 68 7.77 72.55 -4.13
C GLU A 68 6.57 71.99 -3.30
N GLU A 69 6.16 72.70 -2.24
CA GLU A 69 5.14 72.38 -1.22
C GLU A 69 3.66 72.57 -1.68
N ALA A 70 2.60 72.02 -1.06
CA ALA A 70 2.43 70.85 -0.16
C ALA A 70 0.91 70.53 0.00
N ALA A 71 0.52 69.26 0.18
CA ALA A 71 -0.85 68.83 0.55
C ALA A 71 -0.91 67.40 1.13
N GLU A 72 -2.00 67.04 1.81
CA GLU A 72 -2.21 65.72 2.43
C GLU A 72 -2.48 64.58 1.42
N ARG A 73 -1.88 63.39 1.62
CA ARG A 73 -2.55 62.13 2.06
C ARG A 73 -1.64 60.90 1.98
N ARG A 74 -2.02 59.84 2.71
CA ARG A 74 -1.25 58.59 2.87
C ARG A 74 -1.47 57.63 1.68
N PRO A 75 -0.41 57.06 1.07
CA PRO A 75 -0.49 55.82 0.29
C PRO A 75 -0.39 54.58 1.21
N THR A 76 -0.36 53.39 0.62
CA THR A 76 -0.52 52.10 1.32
C THR A 76 0.46 51.03 0.86
N GLY A 77 1.24 50.47 1.79
CA GLY A 77 1.74 49.08 1.77
C GLY A 77 2.82 48.69 0.75
N ALA A 78 2.85 49.29 -0.43
CA ALA A 78 3.82 48.96 -1.49
C ALA A 78 5.16 49.69 -1.31
N ASP A 79 5.14 50.91 -0.77
CA ASP A 79 6.26 51.86 -0.78
C ASP A 79 7.43 51.51 0.17
N ILE A 80 7.36 50.37 0.88
CA ILE A 80 8.31 49.96 1.92
C ILE A 80 9.28 48.86 1.42
N LEU A 81 9.04 48.29 0.24
CA LEU A 81 9.79 47.12 -0.26
C LEU A 81 11.03 47.43 -1.12
N GLU A 82 11.24 48.68 -1.55
CA GLU A 82 12.40 49.05 -2.40
C GLU A 82 13.61 49.59 -1.61
N GLU A 83 13.46 50.07 -0.35
CA GLU A 83 14.58 50.63 0.44
C GLU A 83 15.51 49.58 1.09
N ILE A 84 15.27 48.27 0.90
CA ILE A 84 15.94 47.20 1.66
C ILE A 84 17.04 46.46 0.85
N LEU A 85 17.21 46.75 -0.45
CA LEU A 85 18.12 45.99 -1.33
C LEU A 85 19.06 46.88 -2.17
N VAL A 86 20.35 46.52 -2.20
CA VAL A 86 21.44 47.05 -3.07
C VAL A 86 21.91 48.47 -2.70
N LYS A 87 23.20 48.76 -2.41
CA LYS A 87 24.44 47.95 -2.27
C LYS A 87 25.50 48.78 -1.51
N GLU A 88 26.48 48.13 -0.88
CA GLU A 88 27.82 48.70 -0.66
C GLU A 88 28.80 48.13 -1.72
N GLU A 89 29.86 48.89 -2.07
CA GLU A 89 30.98 48.43 -2.89
C GLU A 89 32.35 48.91 -2.33
N PRO A 90 33.49 48.30 -2.75
CA PRO A 90 34.50 47.86 -1.78
C PRO A 90 35.74 48.76 -1.61
N VAL A 91 36.49 48.50 -0.52
CA VAL A 91 37.83 49.06 -0.25
C VAL A 91 38.85 47.93 0.01
N GLU A 92 40.13 48.22 -0.21
CA GLU A 92 41.22 47.25 -0.44
C GLU A 92 41.68 46.40 0.78
N LYS A 93 42.49 45.37 0.48
CA LYS A 93 43.11 44.45 1.44
C LYS A 93 44.51 44.90 1.89
N PRO A 94 44.78 44.95 3.19
CA PRO A 94 46.11 44.69 3.74
C PRO A 94 46.19 43.33 4.47
N LYS A 95 47.37 42.70 4.46
CA LYS A 95 47.76 41.56 5.31
C LYS A 95 48.83 42.04 6.32
N PRO A 96 49.12 41.29 7.41
CA PRO A 96 48.19 40.60 8.31
C PRO A 96 48.48 40.92 9.80
N ALA A 97 47.49 40.78 10.69
CA ALA A 97 47.64 40.96 12.14
C ALA A 97 46.90 39.84 12.92
N PRO A 98 47.29 39.51 14.17
CA PRO A 98 46.75 38.35 14.88
C PRO A 98 45.28 38.51 15.27
N LYS A 99 44.55 37.38 15.30
CA LYS A 99 43.11 37.32 15.60
C LYS A 99 42.78 38.03 16.93
N PRO A 100 41.94 39.08 16.95
CA PRO A 100 41.27 39.48 18.17
C PRO A 100 40.28 38.39 18.61
N LYS A 101 39.96 38.33 19.90
CA LYS A 101 38.83 37.52 20.39
C LYS A 101 37.52 38.10 19.84
N PRO A 102 36.47 37.29 19.61
CA PRO A 102 35.15 37.82 19.30
C PRO A 102 34.67 38.75 20.43
N PRO A 103 33.87 39.80 20.12
CA PRO A 103 33.40 40.73 21.12
C PRO A 103 32.54 40.01 22.17
N SER A 104 32.73 40.38 23.43
CA SER A 104 31.90 39.90 24.54
C SER A 104 30.45 40.30 24.33
N THR A 105 29.53 39.36 24.50
CA THR A 105 28.10 39.58 24.36
C THR A 105 27.53 40.36 25.56
N LEU A 106 26.30 40.86 25.44
CA LEU A 106 25.57 41.46 26.56
C LEU A 106 25.46 40.54 27.80
N GLN A 107 25.56 39.22 27.60
CA GLN A 107 25.52 38.22 28.68
C GLN A 107 26.79 38.27 29.55
N ASP A 108 27.96 38.55 28.96
CA ASP A 108 29.24 38.64 29.69
C ASP A 108 29.27 39.84 30.65
N ILE A 109 28.64 40.95 30.26
CA ILE A 109 28.53 42.16 31.08
C ILE A 109 27.62 41.90 32.30
N LEU A 110 26.46 41.26 32.06
CA LEU A 110 25.47 40.91 33.10
C LEU A 110 25.98 39.84 34.08
N GLY A 111 26.90 38.96 33.67
CA GLY A 111 27.44 37.90 34.53
C GLY A 111 28.31 38.38 35.70
N SER A 112 28.70 39.65 35.72
CA SER A 112 29.72 40.19 36.64
C SER A 112 29.23 40.52 38.06
N SER A 113 27.91 40.62 38.31
CA SER A 113 27.41 41.11 39.63
C SER A 113 26.02 40.63 40.07
N VAL A 114 25.94 39.45 40.70
CA VAL A 114 25.07 39.18 41.87
C VAL A 114 25.71 38.11 42.77
N ARG A 115 26.18 38.49 43.97
CA ARG A 115 26.59 37.57 45.05
C ARG A 115 25.52 37.51 46.15
N SER A 116 24.32 37.03 45.82
CA SER A 116 23.23 36.89 46.80
C SER A 116 22.06 36.05 46.28
N GLU A 117 22.19 34.71 46.20
CA GLU A 117 21.03 33.79 46.20
C GLU A 117 21.42 32.32 46.44
N GLU A 118 21.92 32.04 47.65
CA GLU A 118 22.11 30.69 48.19
C GLU A 118 20.97 30.29 49.17
N ALA A 119 20.00 31.18 49.40
CA ALA A 119 18.99 31.07 50.46
C ALA A 119 17.78 30.16 50.14
N ALA A 120 17.54 29.82 48.87
CA ALA A 120 16.36 29.04 48.46
C ALA A 120 16.45 27.54 48.82
N TYR A 121 17.67 26.98 48.91
CA TYR A 121 17.89 25.54 49.14
C TYR A 121 18.84 25.34 50.33
N ALA A 122 18.28 25.05 51.50
CA ALA A 122 18.99 25.06 52.78
C ALA A 122 20.17 24.06 52.86
N GLY A 123 21.36 24.50 52.44
CA GLY A 123 22.65 23.95 52.83
C GLY A 123 23.03 22.58 52.25
N LYS A 124 22.39 22.10 51.17
CA LYS A 124 22.75 20.80 50.55
C LYS A 124 22.30 20.64 49.08
N ALA A 125 22.60 21.64 48.25
CA ALA A 125 22.43 21.60 46.80
C ALA A 125 23.78 21.42 46.08
N GLU A 126 23.88 20.41 45.21
CA GLU A 126 25.04 20.13 44.35
C GLU A 126 24.74 20.65 42.92
N VAL A 127 25.58 21.51 42.35
CA VAL A 127 25.40 21.98 40.96
C VAL A 127 25.86 20.89 40.01
N LEU A 128 24.95 20.38 39.17
CA LEU A 128 25.24 19.37 38.15
C LEU A 128 25.64 19.98 36.80
N ASP A 129 25.08 21.15 36.48
CA ASP A 129 25.33 21.90 35.23
C ASP A 129 24.89 23.36 35.38
N ALA A 130 25.42 24.24 34.54
CA ALA A 130 24.94 25.61 34.39
C ALA A 130 25.29 26.17 33.00
N TYR A 131 24.32 26.81 32.34
CA TYR A 131 24.49 27.43 31.02
C TYR A 131 23.46 28.56 30.84
N GLY A 132 23.85 29.65 30.17
CA GLY A 132 22.98 30.82 30.00
C GLY A 132 22.44 31.33 31.34
N ASN A 133 21.11 31.42 31.47
CA ASN A 133 20.41 31.77 32.70
C ASN A 133 19.86 30.54 33.48
N VAL A 134 20.33 29.33 33.18
CA VAL A 134 19.85 28.06 33.76
C VAL A 134 20.90 27.47 34.71
N ARG A 135 20.46 26.96 35.87
CA ARG A 135 21.25 26.10 36.77
C ARG A 135 20.53 24.77 37.02
N ILE A 136 21.26 23.67 36.99
CA ILE A 136 20.72 22.34 37.30
C ILE A 136 21.29 21.87 38.64
N LEU A 137 20.40 21.70 39.62
CA LEU A 137 20.74 21.53 41.04
C LEU A 137 20.22 20.19 41.57
N LYS A 138 21.08 19.40 42.20
CA LYS A 138 20.70 18.18 42.93
C LYS A 138 20.58 18.49 44.41
N VAL A 139 19.35 18.65 44.89
CA VAL A 139 19.04 19.03 46.28
C VAL A 139 18.80 17.77 47.12
N LYS A 140 19.47 17.64 48.26
CA LYS A 140 19.30 16.46 49.13
C LYS A 140 17.89 16.42 49.73
N GLY A 141 17.05 15.52 49.22
CA GLY A 141 15.68 15.27 49.71
C GLY A 141 14.64 15.32 48.58
N GLU A 142 14.95 16.01 47.48
CA GLU A 142 14.14 15.94 46.26
C GLU A 142 14.44 14.63 45.50
N PRO A 143 13.43 13.98 44.88
CA PRO A 143 13.62 12.73 44.12
C PRO A 143 14.18 12.97 42.71
N VAL A 144 14.13 14.21 42.21
CA VAL A 144 14.60 14.65 40.90
C VAL A 144 15.50 15.88 41.04
N PRO A 145 16.42 16.16 40.09
CA PRO A 145 17.11 17.44 40.03
C PRO A 145 16.13 18.61 39.83
N ILE A 146 16.55 19.78 40.26
CA ILE A 146 15.85 21.04 40.02
C ILE A 146 16.49 21.75 38.83
N TYR A 147 15.68 22.19 37.88
CA TYR A 147 16.05 23.05 36.76
C TYR A 147 15.64 24.48 37.11
N GLU A 148 16.59 25.30 37.56
CA GLU A 148 16.34 26.67 38.00
C GLU A 148 16.57 27.66 36.85
N ILE A 149 15.50 28.31 36.40
CA ILE A 149 15.57 29.46 35.49
C ILE A 149 15.76 30.72 36.31
N ARG A 150 16.82 31.47 36.02
CA ARG A 150 17.02 32.82 36.54
C ARG A 150 16.31 33.81 35.62
N LEU A 151 15.12 34.23 36.06
CA LEU A 151 14.40 35.35 35.48
C LEU A 151 14.85 36.66 36.14
N PRO A 152 14.92 37.78 35.40
CA PRO A 152 15.20 39.08 35.99
C PRO A 152 14.05 39.49 36.91
N LYS A 153 14.35 39.79 38.18
CA LYS A 153 13.36 40.31 39.12
C LYS A 153 12.96 41.73 38.74
N LEU A 154 11.69 42.05 38.95
CA LEU A 154 11.12 43.40 38.80
C LEU A 154 10.97 44.04 40.19
N SER A 155 11.02 45.36 40.28
CA SER A 155 10.46 46.11 41.41
C SER A 155 8.93 46.18 41.29
N ARG A 156 8.22 46.56 42.37
CA ARG A 156 6.77 46.80 42.30
C ARG A 156 6.39 47.87 41.28
N ASP A 157 7.20 48.92 41.17
CA ASP A 157 6.98 50.02 40.23
C ASP A 157 7.15 49.55 38.77
N GLU A 158 8.08 48.61 38.55
CA GLU A 158 8.27 47.94 37.26
C GLU A 158 7.17 46.91 36.96
N GLU A 159 6.65 46.18 37.95
CA GLU A 159 5.48 45.28 37.79
C GLU A 159 4.21 46.06 37.42
N GLU A 160 3.97 47.20 38.07
CA GLU A 160 2.88 48.10 37.72
C GLU A 160 3.03 48.69 36.31
N LEU A 161 4.22 49.19 35.96
CA LEU A 161 4.49 49.70 34.62
C LEU A 161 4.32 48.60 33.57
N PHE A 162 4.84 47.40 33.84
CA PHE A 162 4.73 46.24 32.97
C PHE A 162 3.26 45.92 32.65
N LEU A 163 2.39 45.92 33.66
CA LEU A 163 0.96 45.70 33.48
C LEU A 163 0.30 46.83 32.66
N ARG A 164 0.56 48.10 33.00
CA ARG A 164 0.02 49.27 32.27
C ARG A 164 0.42 49.26 30.80
N ILE A 165 1.71 49.10 30.51
CA ILE A 165 2.23 49.05 29.13
C ILE A 165 1.66 47.86 28.36
N LYS A 166 1.55 46.68 28.98
CA LYS A 166 0.97 45.47 28.36
C LYS A 166 -0.51 45.67 28.01
N ASP A 167 -1.32 46.21 28.93
CA ASP A 167 -2.76 46.45 28.69
C ASP A 167 -2.98 47.59 27.67
N ARG A 168 -2.14 48.64 27.71
CA ARG A 168 -2.09 49.70 26.68
C ARG A 168 -1.72 49.13 25.31
N ALA A 169 -0.69 48.29 25.23
CA ALA A 169 -0.23 47.68 23.99
C ALA A 169 -1.26 46.69 23.41
N ILE A 170 -2.00 45.94 24.23
CA ILE A 170 -3.14 45.11 23.80
C ILE A 170 -4.26 45.98 23.19
N THR A 171 -4.45 47.20 23.68
CA THR A 171 -5.52 48.11 23.24
C THR A 171 -5.13 48.92 21.99
N GLU A 172 -3.89 49.42 21.93
CA GLU A 172 -3.39 50.28 20.85
C GLU A 172 -2.88 49.49 19.63
N LEU A 173 -2.35 48.27 19.79
CA LEU A 173 -1.75 47.48 18.70
C LEU A 173 -2.76 46.52 18.05
N GLN A 174 -3.76 47.07 17.37
CA GLN A 174 -4.61 46.31 16.44
C GLN A 174 -3.83 45.98 15.16
N ILE A 175 -2.90 45.03 15.26
CA ILE A 175 -2.13 44.48 14.15
C ILE A 175 -2.87 43.27 13.59
N ASP A 176 -3.28 43.36 12.31
CA ASP A 176 -3.83 42.23 11.57
C ASP A 176 -2.78 41.11 11.44
N PRO A 177 -3.06 39.87 11.91
CA PRO A 177 -2.16 38.74 11.71
C PRO A 177 -1.82 38.45 10.24
N ALA A 178 -2.73 38.75 9.30
CA ALA A 178 -2.51 38.55 7.87
C ALA A 178 -1.48 39.52 7.27
N ALA A 179 -1.25 40.67 7.90
CA ALA A 179 -0.31 41.70 7.40
C ALA A 179 1.18 41.33 7.58
N PHE A 180 1.49 40.29 8.36
CA PHE A 180 2.87 39.87 8.63
C PHE A 180 3.00 38.34 8.55
N PRO A 181 3.74 37.77 7.58
CA PRO A 181 3.77 36.32 7.36
C PRO A 181 4.62 35.56 8.39
N THR A 182 5.65 36.17 8.99
CA THR A 182 6.54 35.47 9.94
C THR A 182 6.39 35.92 11.40
N LEU A 183 6.60 34.97 12.32
CA LEU A 183 6.64 35.23 13.76
C LEU A 183 7.79 36.18 14.15
N GLU A 184 8.92 36.13 13.46
CA GLU A 184 10.08 36.99 13.75
C GLU A 184 9.83 38.45 13.35
N GLU A 185 9.16 38.70 12.22
CA GLU A 185 8.76 40.05 11.81
C GLU A 185 7.69 40.63 12.74
N ARG A 186 6.65 39.85 13.07
CA ARG A 186 5.65 40.24 14.09
C ARG A 186 6.34 40.61 15.39
N ARG A 187 7.24 39.75 15.88
CA ARG A 187 8.02 40.01 17.09
C ARG A 187 8.86 41.28 16.98
N ARG A 188 9.54 41.52 15.86
CA ARG A 188 10.33 42.75 15.62
C ARG A 188 9.46 44.02 15.66
N VAL A 189 8.29 44.00 15.03
CA VAL A 189 7.35 45.13 15.01
C VAL A 189 6.83 45.43 16.42
N PHE A 190 6.34 44.41 17.15
CA PHE A 190 5.85 44.58 18.51
C PHE A 190 6.96 44.96 19.51
N MET A 191 8.19 44.41 19.39
CA MET A 191 9.34 44.84 20.19
C MET A 191 9.60 46.34 20.01
N ASN A 192 9.60 46.84 18.77
CA ASN A 192 9.83 48.26 18.50
C ASN A 192 8.70 49.15 19.07
N ALA A 193 7.44 48.74 18.94
CA ALA A 193 6.30 49.45 19.50
C ALA A 193 6.33 49.49 21.04
N VAL A 194 6.55 48.35 21.69
CA VAL A 194 6.60 48.25 23.16
C VAL A 194 7.82 48.98 23.73
N ARG A 195 8.99 48.91 23.09
CA ARG A 195 10.17 49.73 23.47
C ARG A 195 9.87 51.22 23.42
N LYS A 196 9.07 51.69 22.45
CA LYS A 196 8.63 53.09 22.37
C LYS A 196 7.71 53.45 23.54
N MET A 197 6.68 52.65 23.81
CA MET A 197 5.75 52.87 24.94
C MET A 197 6.49 52.92 26.29
N ILE A 198 7.43 52.01 26.54
CA ILE A 198 8.25 52.00 27.77
C ILE A 198 9.11 53.28 27.86
N LYS A 199 9.69 53.76 26.76
CA LYS A 199 10.46 55.02 26.75
C LYS A 199 9.59 56.27 26.91
N GLU A 200 8.32 56.23 26.48
CA GLU A 200 7.35 57.32 26.71
C GLU A 200 7.00 57.45 28.20
N GLU A 201 6.72 56.35 28.89
CA GLU A 201 6.27 56.36 30.29
C GLU A 201 7.42 56.26 31.33
N ALA A 202 8.53 55.62 30.99
CA ALA A 202 9.70 55.44 31.85
C ALA A 202 11.05 55.80 31.15
N PRO A 203 11.22 57.06 30.68
CA PRO A 203 12.45 57.52 30.00
C PRO A 203 13.72 57.51 30.87
N HIS A 204 13.60 57.19 32.17
CA HIS A 204 14.70 57.09 33.11
C HIS A 204 15.33 55.68 33.17
N PHE A 205 14.73 54.68 32.50
CA PHE A 205 15.31 53.34 32.39
C PHE A 205 16.40 53.29 31.31
N SER A 206 17.47 52.55 31.58
CA SER A 206 18.55 52.31 30.61
C SER A 206 18.07 51.44 29.45
N GLU A 207 18.68 51.57 28.27
CA GLU A 207 18.36 50.77 27.08
C GLU A 207 18.30 49.26 27.37
N GLY A 208 19.22 48.74 28.20
CA GLY A 208 19.24 47.35 28.60
C GLY A 208 18.06 46.94 29.50
N ARG A 209 17.54 47.84 30.35
CA ARG A 209 16.36 47.57 31.18
C ARG A 209 15.07 47.72 30.38
N VAL A 210 15.00 48.69 29.47
CA VAL A 210 13.92 48.82 28.48
C VAL A 210 13.84 47.59 27.59
N GLU A 211 14.97 47.04 27.12
CA GLU A 211 15.00 45.80 26.33
C GLU A 211 14.48 44.59 27.12
N ILE A 212 14.92 44.42 28.38
CA ILE A 212 14.45 43.32 29.24
C ILE A 212 12.92 43.42 29.45
N LEU A 213 12.41 44.61 29.79
CA LEU A 213 10.97 44.83 29.98
C LEU A 213 10.18 44.61 28.68
N ALA A 214 10.68 45.11 27.55
CA ALA A 214 10.04 44.92 26.25
C ALA A 214 10.00 43.44 25.86
N GLU A 215 11.10 42.70 26.04
CA GLU A 215 11.11 41.27 25.71
C GLU A 215 10.14 40.48 26.60
N MET A 216 10.07 40.78 27.90
CA MET A 216 9.12 40.14 28.81
C MET A 216 7.65 40.47 28.46
N ILE A 217 7.34 41.71 28.07
CA ILE A 217 5.98 42.08 27.63
C ILE A 217 5.63 41.36 26.32
N VAL A 218 6.53 41.36 25.32
CA VAL A 218 6.29 40.69 24.04
C VAL A 218 6.21 39.16 24.16
N GLN A 219 6.96 38.55 25.10
CA GLN A 219 6.83 37.13 25.46
C GLN A 219 5.43 36.79 26.03
N GLN A 220 4.79 37.69 26.77
CA GLN A 220 3.39 37.49 27.19
C GLN A 220 2.39 37.81 26.05
N MET A 221 2.61 38.91 25.32
CA MET A 221 1.68 39.36 24.27
C MET A 221 1.59 38.40 23.08
N ILE A 222 2.72 37.83 22.63
CA ILE A 222 2.79 36.97 21.43
C ILE A 222 3.23 35.54 21.77
N GLY A 223 4.19 35.38 22.68
CA GLY A 223 4.79 34.08 22.99
C GLY A 223 3.95 33.16 23.88
N TYR A 224 4.61 32.23 24.55
CA TYR A 224 4.04 31.24 25.48
C TYR A 224 4.18 31.67 26.95
N GLY A 225 4.41 32.97 27.20
CA GLY A 225 4.52 33.54 28.54
C GLY A 225 5.62 32.87 29.37
N LYS A 226 5.26 32.32 30.54
CA LYS A 226 6.21 31.64 31.45
C LYS A 226 6.90 30.41 30.84
N LEU A 227 6.41 29.86 29.72
CA LEU A 227 7.03 28.72 29.03
C LEU A 227 8.12 29.13 28.01
N ASP A 228 8.18 30.39 27.57
CA ASP A 228 9.12 30.83 26.52
C ASP A 228 10.58 30.42 26.76
N PRO A 229 11.17 30.60 27.96
CA PRO A 229 12.54 30.19 28.23
C PRO A 229 12.76 28.68 28.14
N LEU A 230 11.74 27.88 28.47
CA LEU A 230 11.78 26.41 28.37
C LEU A 230 11.64 25.96 26.91
N VAL A 231 10.69 26.55 26.16
CA VAL A 231 10.48 26.25 24.74
C VAL A 231 11.72 26.60 23.90
N ARG A 232 12.50 27.60 24.30
CA ARG A 232 13.75 27.98 23.60
C ARG A 232 14.98 27.14 23.96
N ASP A 233 14.98 26.35 25.03
CA ASP A 233 16.14 25.53 25.41
C ASP A 233 16.15 24.18 24.67
N ASP A 234 17.13 23.98 23.79
CA ASP A 234 17.28 22.74 23.01
C ASP A 234 17.87 21.57 23.82
N ASN A 235 18.35 21.84 25.04
CA ASN A 235 18.72 20.79 26.00
C ASN A 235 17.50 20.11 26.63
N LEU A 236 16.29 20.65 26.43
CA LEU A 236 15.03 20.04 26.82
C LEU A 236 14.41 19.20 25.69
N GLU A 237 13.72 18.14 26.10
CA GLU A 237 13.08 17.12 25.26
C GLU A 237 11.56 17.08 25.49
N GLU A 238 11.11 17.30 26.73
CA GLU A 238 9.70 17.51 27.07
C GLU A 238 9.53 18.63 28.11
N ILE A 239 8.40 19.35 28.07
CA ILE A 239 7.96 20.36 29.03
C ILE A 239 6.53 20.01 29.45
N MET A 240 6.25 19.93 30.75
CA MET A 240 5.02 19.36 31.33
C MET A 240 4.41 20.29 32.38
N VAL A 241 3.28 20.90 32.04
CA VAL A 241 2.40 21.67 32.94
C VAL A 241 1.30 20.72 33.44
N ILE A 242 1.12 20.63 34.77
CA ILE A 242 0.32 19.59 35.44
C ILE A 242 -0.80 20.16 36.33
N GLY A 243 -1.45 21.22 35.86
CA GLY A 243 -2.36 22.07 36.64
C GLY A 243 -1.69 23.33 37.19
N ASN A 244 -2.49 24.21 37.83
CA ASN A 244 -1.99 25.40 38.51
C ASN A 244 -1.50 25.08 39.94
N ASN A 245 -0.82 26.05 40.56
CA ASN A 245 -0.17 25.96 41.87
C ASN A 245 0.81 24.77 42.03
N ARG A 246 1.33 24.27 40.89
CA ARG A 246 2.28 23.16 40.78
C ARG A 246 3.47 23.59 39.90
N PRO A 247 4.68 23.07 40.17
CA PRO A 247 5.84 23.36 39.34
C PRO A 247 5.70 22.71 37.96
N VAL A 248 6.14 23.42 36.92
CA VAL A 248 6.35 22.82 35.60
C VAL A 248 7.49 21.81 35.71
N TYR A 249 7.32 20.63 35.11
CA TYR A 249 8.36 19.61 34.99
C TYR A 249 8.98 19.63 33.60
N VAL A 250 10.24 19.25 33.47
CA VAL A 250 10.94 19.18 32.17
C VAL A 250 11.79 17.93 32.08
N TRP A 251 11.88 17.35 30.88
CA TRP A 251 12.83 16.27 30.60
C TRP A 251 14.08 16.86 29.95
N HIS A 252 15.18 16.93 30.69
CA HIS A 252 16.47 17.42 30.20
C HIS A 252 17.29 16.29 29.60
N ARG A 253 17.76 16.43 28.35
CA ARG A 253 18.43 15.37 27.56
C ARG A 253 19.61 14.70 28.29
N ARG A 254 20.34 15.44 29.12
CA ARG A 254 21.46 14.94 29.96
C ARG A 254 21.06 14.40 31.34
N PHE A 255 19.96 14.88 31.93
CA PHE A 255 19.64 14.64 33.35
C PHE A 255 18.29 13.92 33.59
N ASN A 256 17.52 13.66 32.54
CA ASN A 256 16.16 13.09 32.56
C ASN A 256 15.17 14.09 33.21
N MET A 257 14.15 13.59 33.90
CA MET A 257 13.13 14.39 34.59
C MET A 257 13.73 15.35 35.62
N CYS A 258 13.42 16.64 35.49
CA CYS A 258 13.76 17.72 36.41
C CYS A 258 12.50 18.51 36.81
N LYS A 259 12.46 19.02 38.04
CA LYS A 259 11.43 19.93 38.57
C LYS A 259 11.87 21.38 38.33
N THR A 260 11.04 22.25 37.77
CA THR A 260 11.44 23.66 37.59
C THR A 260 11.02 24.55 38.76
N ASN A 261 11.50 25.80 38.77
CA ASN A 261 10.98 26.89 39.61
C ASN A 261 9.83 27.69 38.95
N VAL A 262 9.31 27.25 37.80
CA VAL A 262 8.19 27.91 37.10
C VAL A 262 6.86 27.38 37.63
N VAL A 263 5.96 28.30 38.03
CA VAL A 263 4.63 27.98 38.55
C VAL A 263 3.59 28.91 37.91
N PHE A 264 2.41 28.37 37.61
CA PHE A 264 1.21 29.11 37.24
C PHE A 264 0.30 29.24 38.45
N GLU A 265 -0.16 30.45 38.77
CA GLU A 265 -1.02 30.69 39.94
C GLU A 265 -2.49 30.71 39.51
N ASP A 266 -2.81 31.52 38.49
CA ASP A 266 -4.10 31.53 37.82
C ASP A 266 -4.16 30.45 36.73
N GLU A 267 -5.23 29.65 36.74
CA GLU A 267 -5.59 28.70 35.70
C GLU A 267 -5.73 29.37 34.32
N LYS A 268 -6.18 30.63 34.27
CA LYS A 268 -6.37 31.39 33.03
C LYS A 268 -5.07 31.65 32.29
N GLU A 269 -3.92 31.71 32.96
CA GLU A 269 -2.62 31.78 32.27
C GLU A 269 -2.43 30.57 31.36
N ILE A 270 -2.77 29.38 31.86
CA ILE A 270 -2.63 28.10 31.15
C ILE A 270 -3.68 28.02 30.02
N LEU A 271 -4.94 28.37 30.30
CA LEU A 271 -6.01 28.40 29.29
C LEU A 271 -5.70 29.36 28.14
N ASN A 272 -5.21 30.57 28.42
CA ASN A 272 -4.82 31.54 27.39
C ASN A 272 -3.71 31.02 26.47
N ILE A 273 -2.74 30.27 27.00
CA ILE A 273 -1.69 29.61 26.21
C ILE A 273 -2.30 28.50 25.33
N ILE A 274 -3.19 27.67 25.90
CA ILE A 274 -3.87 26.59 25.18
C ILE A 274 -4.75 27.13 24.04
N GLU A 275 -5.55 28.17 24.30
CA GLU A 275 -6.38 28.82 23.27
C GLU A 275 -5.54 29.48 22.18
N ARG A 276 -4.40 30.11 22.52
CA ARG A 276 -3.47 30.70 21.56
C ARG A 276 -2.91 29.63 20.63
N ILE A 277 -2.40 28.53 21.18
CA ILE A 277 -1.89 27.38 20.43
C ILE A 277 -2.98 26.80 19.53
N ALA A 278 -4.20 26.57 20.06
CA ALA A 278 -5.32 26.06 19.28
C ALA A 278 -5.64 26.96 18.07
N ARG A 279 -5.76 28.27 18.31
CA ARG A 279 -6.06 29.28 17.26
C ARG A 279 -4.96 29.36 16.21
N GLU A 280 -3.69 29.29 16.61
CA GLU A 280 -2.53 29.32 15.70
C GLU A 280 -2.49 28.09 14.78
N VAL A 281 -2.86 26.90 15.27
CA VAL A 281 -2.93 25.67 14.46
C VAL A 281 -4.28 25.43 13.78
N GLY A 282 -5.20 26.40 13.82
CA GLY A 282 -6.54 26.28 13.22
C GLY A 282 -7.45 25.24 13.89
N ARG A 283 -7.19 24.87 15.14
CA ARG A 283 -7.99 23.93 15.94
C ARG A 283 -8.84 24.66 16.98
N ARG A 284 -9.84 23.95 17.49
CA ARG A 284 -10.76 24.43 18.53
C ARG A 284 -10.66 23.52 19.74
N ILE A 285 -10.65 24.12 20.94
CA ILE A 285 -10.69 23.44 22.23
C ILE A 285 -11.69 24.18 23.12
N ASP A 286 -12.63 23.45 23.73
CA ASP A 286 -13.66 23.98 24.63
C ASP A 286 -14.25 22.82 25.48
N GLN A 287 -15.30 23.08 26.27
CA GLN A 287 -15.89 22.05 27.14
C GLN A 287 -16.55 20.88 26.38
N GLN A 288 -16.81 21.01 25.07
CA GLN A 288 -17.29 19.91 24.23
C GLN A 288 -16.12 19.17 23.55
N SER A 289 -15.04 19.88 23.22
CA SER A 289 -13.77 19.33 22.73
C SER A 289 -12.60 19.63 23.70
N PRO A 290 -12.52 18.98 24.88
CA PRO A 290 -11.59 19.36 25.95
C PRO A 290 -10.15 18.81 25.76
N LEU A 291 -9.84 18.29 24.58
CA LEU A 291 -8.55 17.69 24.20
C LEU A 291 -8.00 18.41 22.98
N LEU A 292 -6.71 18.76 23.01
CA LEU A 292 -6.00 19.40 21.90
C LEU A 292 -4.68 18.70 21.66
N ASP A 293 -4.56 18.04 20.51
CA ASP A 293 -3.27 17.70 19.91
C ASP A 293 -2.95 18.69 18.79
N ALA A 294 -1.73 19.21 18.77
CA ALA A 294 -1.28 20.34 17.95
C ALA A 294 0.21 20.22 17.60
N ARG A 295 0.65 20.98 16.59
CA ARG A 295 2.06 21.12 16.19
C ARG A 295 2.43 22.59 16.09
N LEU A 296 3.47 23.02 16.80
CA LEU A 296 3.92 24.42 16.83
C LEU A 296 4.78 24.75 15.59
N PRO A 297 4.99 26.03 15.26
CA PRO A 297 5.82 26.46 14.11
C PRO A 297 7.30 26.05 14.18
N ASP A 298 7.84 25.74 15.38
CA ASP A 298 9.18 25.16 15.55
C ASP A 298 9.23 23.64 15.25
N GLY A 299 8.08 23.05 14.92
CA GLY A 299 7.90 21.62 14.68
C GLY A 299 7.56 20.79 15.91
N SER A 300 7.60 21.36 17.14
CA SER A 300 7.34 20.65 18.39
C SER A 300 5.88 20.17 18.50
N ARG A 301 5.66 18.98 19.10
CA ARG A 301 4.31 18.46 19.36
C ARG A 301 3.75 19.07 20.64
N VAL A 302 2.47 19.41 20.69
CA VAL A 302 1.76 19.81 21.91
C VAL A 302 0.52 18.94 22.09
N ASN A 303 0.41 18.33 23.27
CA ASN A 303 -0.84 17.80 23.80
C ASN A 303 -1.30 18.70 24.95
N ALA A 304 -2.58 19.08 24.97
CA ALA A 304 -3.18 19.84 26.06
C ALA A 304 -4.58 19.32 26.40
N THR A 305 -4.96 19.43 27.67
CA THR A 305 -6.29 19.02 28.16
C THR A 305 -6.85 20.01 29.17
N ILE A 306 -8.16 20.22 29.16
CA ILE A 306 -8.87 21.18 30.02
C ILE A 306 -9.98 20.51 30.85
N PRO A 307 -10.45 21.13 31.94
CA PRO A 307 -11.60 20.64 32.70
C PRO A 307 -12.85 20.47 31.80
N PRO A 308 -13.68 19.43 32.02
CA PRO A 308 -13.70 18.54 33.18
C PRO A 308 -12.76 17.32 33.10
N ILE A 309 -12.00 17.13 32.00
CA ILE A 309 -11.15 15.94 31.85
C ILE A 309 -9.90 16.02 32.74
N SER A 310 -9.28 17.20 32.83
CA SER A 310 -8.16 17.44 33.73
C SER A 310 -8.65 17.94 35.11
N LEU A 311 -8.82 17.01 36.04
CA LEU A 311 -9.39 17.26 37.37
C LEU A 311 -8.61 18.27 38.23
N ASP A 312 -7.29 18.36 38.03
CA ASP A 312 -6.38 19.25 38.76
C ASP A 312 -6.14 20.59 38.02
N GLY A 313 -7.03 20.96 37.09
CA GLY A 313 -6.84 22.09 36.18
C GLY A 313 -6.02 21.74 34.93
N PRO A 314 -5.80 22.70 34.01
CA PRO A 314 -5.34 22.42 32.65
C PRO A 314 -3.91 21.89 32.58
N THR A 315 -3.67 21.00 31.63
CA THR A 315 -2.36 20.38 31.39
C THR A 315 -1.82 20.73 30.01
N ILE A 316 -0.50 20.89 29.89
CA ILE A 316 0.21 21.06 28.61
C ILE A 316 1.45 20.16 28.62
N THR A 317 1.62 19.32 27.60
CA THR A 317 2.85 18.58 27.33
C THR A 317 3.41 19.00 25.98
N ILE A 318 4.55 19.69 25.97
CA ILE A 318 5.28 20.09 24.76
C ILE A 318 6.44 19.12 24.57
N ARG A 319 6.51 18.44 23.42
CA ARG A 319 7.64 17.57 23.02
C ARG A 319 8.53 18.28 22.02
N LYS A 320 9.79 18.52 22.41
CA LYS A 320 10.80 19.24 21.64
C LYS A 320 11.71 18.31 20.84
N PHE A 321 11.84 18.59 19.56
CA PHE A 321 12.90 18.02 18.72
C PHE A 321 14.24 18.75 18.91
N LYS A 322 15.37 18.09 18.60
CA LYS A 322 16.70 18.73 18.63
C LYS A 322 16.91 19.42 17.28
N LYS A 323 17.27 20.72 17.27
CA LYS A 323 17.41 21.54 16.06
C LYS A 323 18.52 21.08 15.10
N ASP A 324 19.59 20.52 15.65
CA ASP A 324 20.59 19.73 14.93
C ASP A 324 20.39 18.29 15.42
N PRO A 325 20.12 17.27 14.59
CA PRO A 325 19.90 15.90 15.05
C PRO A 325 21.21 15.26 15.56
N LEU A 326 21.18 14.01 16.01
CA LEU A 326 22.41 13.26 16.29
C LEU A 326 22.89 12.56 15.02
N THR A 327 24.16 12.76 14.67
CA THR A 327 24.78 12.15 13.48
C THR A 327 25.37 10.79 13.79
N ILE A 328 25.75 10.06 12.74
CA ILE A 328 26.47 8.78 12.87
C ILE A 328 27.75 8.91 13.72
N ILE A 329 28.44 10.07 13.65
CA ILE A 329 29.65 10.35 14.42
C ILE A 329 29.35 10.47 15.92
N ASP A 330 28.21 11.02 16.31
CA ASP A 330 27.77 11.02 17.72
C ASP A 330 27.37 9.61 18.17
N LEU A 331 26.67 8.83 17.33
CA LEU A 331 26.33 7.44 17.67
C LEU A 331 27.59 6.58 17.90
N ILE A 332 28.64 6.77 17.09
CA ILE A 332 29.96 6.15 17.29
C ILE A 332 30.60 6.66 18.59
N LYS A 333 30.69 7.98 18.80
CA LYS A 333 31.35 8.57 20.00
C LYS A 333 30.63 8.25 21.31
N TYR A 334 29.33 7.96 21.29
CA TYR A 334 28.58 7.45 22.44
C TYR A 334 28.73 5.94 22.66
N GLY A 335 29.36 5.21 21.74
CA GLY A 335 29.51 3.75 21.74
C GLY A 335 28.21 3.01 21.39
N THR A 336 27.30 3.62 20.64
CA THR A 336 26.05 2.98 20.19
C THR A 336 26.32 1.90 19.12
N MET A 337 27.35 2.16 18.30
CA MET A 337 28.01 1.27 17.35
C MET A 337 29.49 1.67 17.22
N ASN A 338 30.30 0.93 16.45
CA ASN A 338 31.68 1.33 16.12
C ASN A 338 31.79 1.77 14.64
N THR A 339 32.98 2.19 14.21
CA THR A 339 33.28 2.67 12.86
C THR A 339 33.17 1.59 11.78
N GLU A 340 33.62 0.36 12.07
CA GLU A 340 33.49 -0.78 11.14
C GLU A 340 32.01 -1.10 10.84
N ILE A 341 31.17 -1.14 11.87
CA ILE A 341 29.72 -1.38 11.74
C ILE A 341 29.06 -0.21 11.00
N ALA A 342 29.43 1.03 11.32
CA ALA A 342 28.91 2.19 10.60
C ALA A 342 29.29 2.17 9.11
N ALA A 343 30.49 1.73 8.75
CA ALA A 343 30.91 1.55 7.36
C ALA A 343 30.19 0.38 6.64
N LEU A 344 29.96 -0.73 7.34
CA LEU A 344 29.16 -1.84 6.81
C LEU A 344 27.69 -1.44 6.59
N LEU A 345 27.10 -0.71 7.54
CA LEU A 345 25.75 -0.16 7.41
C LEU A 345 25.68 0.92 6.32
N TRP A 346 26.76 1.69 6.11
CA TRP A 346 26.88 2.58 4.95
C TRP A 346 26.80 1.77 3.65
N ILE A 347 27.58 0.71 3.45
CA ILE A 347 27.48 -0.15 2.25
C ILE A 347 26.07 -0.72 2.06
N PHE A 348 25.41 -1.17 3.13
CA PHE A 348 24.05 -1.69 3.06
C PHE A 348 23.02 -0.61 2.69
N VAL A 349 23.14 0.61 3.20
CA VAL A 349 22.26 1.73 2.81
C VAL A 349 22.58 2.20 1.38
N ASP A 350 23.85 2.34 1.03
CA ASP A 350 24.34 2.75 -0.29
C ASP A 350 23.83 1.82 -1.39
N GLY A 351 24.03 0.51 -1.26
CA GLY A 351 23.63 -0.47 -2.26
C GLY A 351 24.47 -0.50 -3.52
N LEU A 352 25.55 0.31 -3.57
CA LEU A 352 26.54 0.41 -4.64
C LEU A 352 25.91 0.58 -6.03
N GLY A 353 24.81 1.33 -6.09
CA GLY A 353 24.07 1.62 -7.32
C GLY A 353 23.25 0.45 -7.90
N VAL A 354 23.22 -0.74 -7.26
CA VAL A 354 22.55 -1.93 -7.84
C VAL A 354 21.43 -2.51 -6.98
N LYS A 355 21.64 -2.65 -5.67
CA LYS A 355 20.58 -3.07 -4.72
C LYS A 355 20.87 -2.53 -3.31
N PRO A 356 20.24 -1.42 -2.88
CA PRO A 356 20.23 -1.06 -1.45
C PRO A 356 19.57 -2.16 -0.63
N ALA A 357 20.07 -2.37 0.58
CA ALA A 357 19.50 -3.32 1.53
C ALA A 357 18.26 -2.71 2.17
N ASN A 358 17.22 -3.52 2.33
CA ASN A 358 16.07 -3.12 3.14
C ASN A 358 16.44 -3.28 4.63
N VAL A 359 16.26 -2.22 5.43
CA VAL A 359 16.75 -2.15 6.82
C VAL A 359 15.64 -1.88 7.81
N LEU A 360 15.63 -2.67 8.90
CA LEU A 360 14.65 -2.64 9.97
C LEU A 360 15.30 -2.25 11.31
N VAL A 361 15.17 -0.98 11.71
CA VAL A 361 15.60 -0.51 13.04
C VAL A 361 14.52 -0.82 14.07
N ALA A 362 14.80 -1.75 14.99
CA ALA A 362 13.85 -2.26 15.97
C ALA A 362 14.34 -2.08 17.42
N GLY A 363 13.41 -1.86 18.34
CA GLY A 363 13.72 -1.49 19.72
C GLY A 363 12.52 -0.98 20.50
N GLY A 364 12.61 -1.02 21.84
CA GLY A 364 11.59 -0.46 22.74
C GLY A 364 11.48 1.07 22.65
N THR A 365 10.46 1.64 23.31
CA THR A 365 10.21 3.08 23.33
C THR A 365 11.38 3.84 23.97
N GLY A 366 11.82 4.94 23.33
CA GLY A 366 12.97 5.73 23.78
C GLY A 366 14.35 5.07 23.61
N SER A 367 14.46 3.91 22.96
CA SER A 367 15.74 3.22 22.75
C SER A 367 16.69 3.89 21.76
N GLY A 368 16.17 4.79 20.92
CA GLY A 368 16.93 5.55 19.92
C GLY A 368 16.56 5.26 18.47
N LYS A 369 15.54 4.42 18.19
CA LYS A 369 15.18 3.96 16.82
C LYS A 369 15.22 5.07 15.77
N THR A 370 14.38 6.10 15.93
CA THR A 370 14.28 7.23 14.98
C THR A 370 15.60 7.96 14.84
N THR A 371 16.39 8.09 15.92
CA THR A 371 17.73 8.68 15.89
C THR A 371 18.69 7.87 15.02
N THR A 372 18.72 6.54 15.18
CA THR A 372 19.57 5.66 14.37
C THR A 372 19.10 5.55 12.93
N LEU A 373 17.78 5.54 12.68
CA LEU A 373 17.19 5.65 11.35
C LEU A 373 17.62 6.98 10.68
N ASN A 374 17.59 8.10 11.40
CA ASN A 374 18.02 9.40 10.91
C ASN A 374 19.52 9.44 10.60
N SER A 375 20.37 8.87 11.45
CA SER A 375 21.81 8.78 11.19
C SER A 375 22.14 7.88 10.00
N LEU A 376 21.37 6.81 9.76
CA LEU A 376 21.52 5.94 8.59
C LEU A 376 21.02 6.59 7.29
N GLY A 377 19.97 7.42 7.37
CA GLY A 377 19.50 8.22 6.23
C GLY A 377 20.53 9.23 5.70
N MET A 378 21.61 9.49 6.44
CA MET A 378 22.76 10.29 5.98
C MET A 378 23.63 9.55 4.96
N PHE A 379 23.52 8.20 4.87
CA PHE A 379 24.25 7.35 3.93
C PHE A 379 23.49 7.10 2.61
N ILE A 380 22.34 7.74 2.41
CA ILE A 380 21.59 7.65 1.15
C ILE A 380 22.33 8.48 0.08
N PRO A 381 22.61 7.92 -1.11
CA PRO A 381 23.25 8.65 -2.19
C PRO A 381 22.46 9.93 -2.60
N PRO A 382 23.14 11.06 -2.87
CA PRO A 382 22.47 12.34 -3.10
C PRO A 382 21.64 12.40 -4.40
N SER A 383 21.81 11.44 -5.30
CA SER A 383 21.03 11.28 -6.54
C SER A 383 19.63 10.71 -6.33
N GLU A 384 19.30 10.19 -5.15
CA GLU A 384 18.06 9.45 -4.89
C GLU A 384 16.94 10.33 -4.32
N ARG A 385 15.70 10.08 -4.76
CA ARG A 385 14.48 10.71 -4.25
C ARG A 385 13.99 9.99 -2.99
N VAL A 386 14.03 10.71 -1.86
CA VAL A 386 13.66 10.18 -0.54
C VAL A 386 12.30 10.71 -0.13
N ILE A 387 11.39 9.82 0.30
CA ILE A 387 10.11 10.20 0.90
C ILE A 387 10.01 9.64 2.31
N THR A 388 9.85 10.54 3.29
CA THR A 388 9.65 10.19 4.71
C THR A 388 8.16 10.25 5.07
N ILE A 389 7.67 9.23 5.78
CA ILE A 389 6.29 9.10 6.25
C ILE A 389 6.31 8.91 7.77
N GLU A 390 5.65 9.80 8.50
CA GLU A 390 5.73 9.84 9.96
C GLU A 390 4.37 10.25 10.60
N ASP A 391 4.07 9.77 11.80
CA ASP A 391 2.94 10.28 12.62
C ASP A 391 3.05 11.80 12.83
N THR A 392 4.29 12.24 13.06
CA THR A 392 4.70 13.63 13.07
C THR A 392 6.13 13.67 12.59
N ALA A 393 6.49 14.62 11.71
CA ALA A 393 7.79 14.57 11.04
C ALA A 393 8.98 14.90 11.97
N GLU A 394 9.65 13.87 12.52
CA GLU A 394 10.83 13.95 13.39
C GLU A 394 12.14 13.88 12.60
N LEU A 395 12.15 13.17 11.45
CA LEU A 395 13.33 12.96 10.63
C LEU A 395 13.82 14.28 10.00
N GLN A 396 15.14 14.40 9.91
CA GLN A 396 15.93 15.51 9.39
C GLN A 396 17.10 14.93 8.60
N LEU A 397 16.99 14.90 7.27
CA LEU A 397 17.92 14.19 6.38
C LEU A 397 18.71 15.18 5.51
N PRO A 398 20.04 14.97 5.29
CA PRO A 398 20.88 15.88 4.53
C PRO A 398 20.84 15.59 3.01
N VAL A 399 19.65 15.29 2.48
CA VAL A 399 19.40 14.92 1.08
C VAL A 399 18.54 15.99 0.39
N GLU A 400 18.86 16.31 -0.86
CA GLU A 400 18.25 17.44 -1.58
C GLU A 400 16.85 17.10 -2.11
N HIS A 401 16.68 15.90 -2.68
CA HIS A 401 15.42 15.47 -3.29
C HIS A 401 14.46 14.82 -2.28
N TRP A 402 14.17 15.54 -1.19
CA TRP A 402 13.37 15.06 -0.05
C TRP A 402 11.90 15.49 -0.13
N VAL A 403 10.97 14.57 0.10
CA VAL A 403 9.56 14.86 0.36
C VAL A 403 9.17 14.34 1.75
N ARG A 404 8.41 15.14 2.51
CA ARG A 404 7.96 14.83 3.86
C ARG A 404 6.44 14.70 3.90
N LEU A 405 5.94 13.58 4.42
CA LEU A 405 4.53 13.28 4.59
C LEU A 405 4.22 13.02 6.07
N GLU A 406 3.11 13.54 6.54
CA GLU A 406 2.70 13.54 7.94
C GLU A 406 1.24 13.08 8.05
N THR A 407 0.94 12.16 8.97
CA THR A 407 -0.44 11.65 9.15
C THR A 407 -1.38 12.75 9.62
N ARG A 408 -2.69 12.63 9.31
CA ARG A 408 -3.71 13.56 9.79
C ARG A 408 -4.81 12.79 10.53
N PRO A 409 -5.03 12.98 11.84
CA PRO A 409 -6.20 12.41 12.52
C PRO A 409 -7.50 13.03 11.97
N PRO A 410 -8.67 12.38 12.17
CA PRO A 410 -9.96 12.93 11.73
C PRO A 410 -10.26 14.28 12.39
N ASN A 411 -11.13 15.07 11.75
CA ASN A 411 -11.71 16.26 12.35
C ASN A 411 -12.73 15.89 13.45
N VAL A 412 -13.28 16.90 14.13
CA VAL A 412 -14.32 16.73 15.17
C VAL A 412 -15.64 16.12 14.65
N GLU A 413 -15.84 16.00 13.34
CA GLU A 413 -16.97 15.28 12.73
C GLU A 413 -16.66 13.82 12.37
N GLY A 414 -15.44 13.33 12.68
CA GLY A 414 -14.98 11.99 12.30
C GLY A 414 -14.56 11.85 10.83
N LYS A 415 -14.35 12.95 10.11
CA LYS A 415 -14.03 12.98 8.66
C LYS A 415 -12.60 13.43 8.38
N GLY A 416 -12.08 13.03 7.22
CA GLY A 416 -10.82 13.55 6.68
C GLY A 416 -9.55 13.04 7.37
N GLU A 417 -9.61 11.90 8.05
CA GLU A 417 -8.42 11.17 8.46
C GLU A 417 -7.54 10.82 7.24
N ILE A 418 -6.23 10.83 7.41
CA ILE A 418 -5.21 10.35 6.47
C ILE A 418 -4.25 9.51 7.29
N THR A 419 -4.36 8.18 7.17
CA THR A 419 -3.57 7.25 7.98
C THR A 419 -2.16 7.09 7.41
N MET A 420 -1.27 6.46 8.18
CA MET A 420 0.06 6.13 7.68
C MET A 420 0.02 5.12 6.52
N ASP A 421 -0.99 4.25 6.48
CA ASP A 421 -1.21 3.29 5.41
C ASP A 421 -1.58 3.99 4.09
N ASP A 422 -2.42 5.02 4.15
CA ASP A 422 -2.80 5.85 3.00
C ASP A 422 -1.62 6.64 2.44
N LEU A 423 -0.75 7.14 3.33
CA LEU A 423 0.49 7.80 2.92
C LEU A 423 1.47 6.82 2.26
N VAL A 424 1.63 5.60 2.79
CA VAL A 424 2.46 4.57 2.15
C VAL A 424 1.92 4.24 0.76
N LYS A 425 0.60 3.97 0.61
CA LYS A 425 -0.05 3.79 -0.70
C LYS A 425 0.23 4.95 -1.66
N ASN A 426 0.10 6.19 -1.17
CA ASN A 426 0.34 7.39 -1.97
C ASN A 426 1.81 7.48 -2.43
N THR A 427 2.80 7.14 -1.58
CA THR A 427 4.21 7.18 -2.01
C THR A 427 4.53 6.27 -3.18
N LEU A 428 3.82 5.15 -3.37
CA LEU A 428 3.99 4.25 -4.54
C LEU A 428 3.61 4.91 -5.89
N ARG A 429 2.93 6.07 -5.84
CA ARG A 429 2.58 6.93 -6.99
C ARG A 429 3.53 8.14 -7.13
N MET A 430 4.42 8.38 -6.17
CA MET A 430 5.31 9.57 -6.11
C MET A 430 6.74 9.33 -6.62
N ARG A 431 7.00 8.15 -7.23
CA ARG A 431 8.31 7.68 -7.72
C ARG A 431 9.47 7.84 -6.71
N PRO A 432 9.39 7.27 -5.50
CA PRO A 432 10.50 7.24 -4.55
C PRO A 432 11.58 6.25 -4.97
N ASP A 433 12.84 6.61 -4.77
CA ASP A 433 13.95 5.66 -4.70
C ASP A 433 14.10 5.11 -3.27
N ARG A 434 13.74 5.91 -2.26
CA ARG A 434 13.64 5.50 -0.84
C ARG A 434 12.29 5.89 -0.24
N ILE A 435 11.67 4.94 0.45
CA ILE A 435 10.56 5.19 1.38
C ILE A 435 11.08 4.91 2.78
N ILE A 436 10.94 5.88 3.68
CA ILE A 436 11.33 5.77 5.09
C ILE A 436 10.08 5.99 5.95
N VAL A 437 9.64 4.96 6.66
CA VAL A 437 8.52 5.04 7.60
C VAL A 437 9.05 5.11 9.03
N GLY A 438 8.72 6.19 9.75
CA GLY A 438 9.35 6.52 11.04
C GLY A 438 9.01 5.55 12.18
N GLU A 439 7.78 5.04 12.22
CA GLU A 439 7.31 4.02 13.14
C GLU A 439 6.20 3.20 12.46
N VAL A 440 6.26 1.87 12.51
CA VAL A 440 5.10 1.02 12.15
C VAL A 440 4.68 0.14 13.30
N ARG A 441 3.36 0.06 13.44
CA ARG A 441 2.62 -0.57 14.53
C ARG A 441 1.25 -1.12 14.10
N GLY A 442 0.80 -0.86 12.88
CA GLY A 442 -0.56 -1.10 12.36
C GLY A 442 -0.60 -1.62 10.90
N PRO A 443 -1.72 -1.44 10.17
CA PRO A 443 -1.92 -2.01 8.83
C PRO A 443 -0.95 -1.48 7.77
N GLU A 444 -0.33 -0.31 8.00
CA GLU A 444 0.76 0.21 7.17
C GLU A 444 1.93 -0.78 7.07
N ALA A 445 2.06 -1.70 8.03
CA ALA A 445 2.94 -2.86 7.92
C ALA A 445 2.65 -3.76 6.71
N ARG A 446 1.40 -3.94 6.26
CA ARG A 446 1.08 -4.76 5.07
C ARG A 446 1.32 -4.01 3.75
N THR A 447 1.21 -2.69 3.71
CA THR A 447 1.40 -1.89 2.49
C THR A 447 2.86 -1.47 2.31
N MET A 448 3.58 -1.19 3.40
CA MET A 448 5.04 -1.06 3.38
C MET A 448 5.66 -2.44 3.11
N PHE A 449 5.29 -3.44 3.92
CA PHE A 449 4.79 -4.78 3.53
C PHE A 449 4.39 -5.10 2.06
N THR A 450 4.25 -4.15 1.13
CA THR A 450 4.08 -4.38 -0.32
C THR A 450 4.99 -3.50 -1.19
N ALA A 451 5.46 -2.37 -0.67
CA ALA A 451 6.40 -1.45 -1.31
C ALA A 451 7.71 -2.12 -1.78
N MET A 452 8.50 -2.73 -0.89
CA MET A 452 9.88 -3.16 -1.25
C MET A 452 9.95 -4.51 -2.01
N ASN A 453 8.79 -5.04 -2.45
CA ASN A 453 8.65 -6.08 -3.46
C ASN A 453 7.91 -5.57 -4.71
N THR A 454 7.48 -4.29 -4.77
CA THR A 454 7.30 -3.62 -6.06
C THR A 454 8.68 -3.46 -6.68
N GLY A 455 8.93 -4.30 -7.68
CA GLY A 455 10.23 -4.97 -7.87
C GLY A 455 10.02 -6.46 -8.11
N HIS A 456 9.01 -6.79 -8.92
CA HIS A 456 8.48 -8.14 -9.05
C HIS A 456 9.49 -9.06 -9.78
N ASN A 457 10.01 -10.07 -9.07
CA ASN A 457 10.70 -11.22 -9.67
C ASN A 457 9.76 -12.43 -9.84
N GLY A 458 8.48 -12.28 -9.48
CA GLY A 458 7.43 -13.23 -9.84
C GLY A 458 6.92 -12.91 -11.24
N ALA A 459 6.77 -13.92 -12.10
CA ALA A 459 6.05 -13.78 -13.36
C ALA A 459 5.44 -15.12 -13.80
N LEU A 460 4.29 -15.05 -14.45
CA LEU A 460 3.50 -16.15 -15.00
C LEU A 460 3.76 -16.33 -16.51
N TYR A 461 3.32 -17.48 -17.04
CA TYR A 461 3.36 -17.80 -18.47
C TYR A 461 2.07 -17.35 -19.21
N ASP A 462 2.16 -17.01 -20.49
CA ASP A 462 1.08 -16.48 -21.36
C ASP A 462 -0.28 -17.21 -21.21
N PHE A 463 -0.31 -18.54 -21.28
CA PHE A 463 -1.51 -19.39 -21.19
C PHE A 463 -2.06 -19.52 -19.76
N SER A 464 -1.62 -18.66 -18.84
CA SER A 464 -2.22 -18.53 -17.51
C SER A 464 -3.53 -17.75 -17.62
N VAL A 465 -4.64 -18.46 -17.47
CA VAL A 465 -5.99 -17.91 -17.53
C VAL A 465 -6.26 -17.06 -16.29
N VAL A 466 -6.56 -15.78 -16.49
CA VAL A 466 -6.94 -14.80 -15.46
C VAL A 466 -8.45 -14.52 -15.54
N GLN A 467 -9.09 -14.33 -14.38
CA GLN A 467 -10.48 -13.90 -14.30
C GLN A 467 -10.59 -12.37 -14.25
N LEU A 468 -11.25 -11.79 -15.25
CA LEU A 468 -11.74 -10.41 -15.20
C LEU A 468 -13.08 -10.34 -14.45
N SER A 469 -13.35 -9.21 -13.80
CA SER A 469 -14.51 -9.07 -12.90
C SER A 469 -15.86 -8.97 -13.61
N ASN A 470 -15.86 -8.67 -14.91
CA ASN A 470 -17.01 -8.78 -15.81
C ASN A 470 -17.38 -10.25 -16.12
N GLY A 471 -16.56 -11.21 -15.67
CA GLY A 471 -16.75 -12.64 -15.88
C GLY A 471 -16.11 -13.17 -17.17
N LYS A 472 -15.39 -12.34 -17.94
CA LYS A 472 -14.57 -12.78 -19.06
C LYS A 472 -13.29 -13.45 -18.55
N PHE A 473 -12.83 -14.42 -19.33
CA PHE A 473 -11.59 -15.14 -19.10
C PHE A 473 -10.66 -14.90 -20.27
N VAL A 474 -9.46 -14.47 -19.94
CA VAL A 474 -8.40 -14.07 -20.86
C VAL A 474 -7.13 -14.81 -20.50
N LEU A 475 -6.29 -15.08 -21.48
CA LEU A 475 -4.91 -15.47 -21.23
C LEU A 475 -4.14 -14.23 -20.79
N ILE A 476 -3.25 -14.35 -19.80
CA ILE A 476 -2.47 -13.19 -19.32
C ILE A 476 -1.55 -12.64 -20.41
N GLY A 477 -1.09 -13.50 -21.35
CA GLY A 477 -0.39 -13.08 -22.57
C GLY A 477 -1.26 -12.19 -23.43
N ASP A 478 -2.32 -12.76 -24.05
CA ASP A 478 -3.27 -12.04 -24.91
C ASP A 478 -3.70 -10.69 -24.32
N LEU A 479 -4.10 -10.65 -23.05
CA LEU A 479 -4.56 -9.45 -22.37
C LEU A 479 -3.49 -8.36 -22.30
N ILE A 480 -2.27 -8.75 -21.94
CA ILE A 480 -1.19 -7.78 -21.73
C ILE A 480 -0.59 -7.37 -23.06
N ASP A 481 -0.42 -8.27 -24.03
CA ASP A 481 0.08 -7.89 -25.34
C ASP A 481 -0.94 -7.05 -26.15
N GLU A 482 -2.27 -7.26 -25.98
CA GLU A 482 -3.29 -6.31 -26.48
C GLU A 482 -3.10 -4.90 -25.89
N LEU A 483 -2.83 -4.80 -24.59
CA LEU A 483 -2.54 -3.51 -23.92
C LEU A 483 -1.20 -2.91 -24.36
N PHE A 484 -0.17 -3.73 -24.63
CA PHE A 484 1.13 -3.29 -25.11
C PHE A 484 1.14 -2.87 -26.58
N GLU A 485 0.25 -3.40 -27.42
CA GLU A 485 -0.03 -2.84 -28.75
C GLU A 485 -0.82 -1.52 -28.63
N LYS A 486 -1.90 -1.50 -27.82
CA LYS A 486 -2.78 -0.33 -27.61
C LYS A 486 -2.04 0.89 -27.04
N TYR A 487 -1.06 0.68 -26.15
CA TYR A 487 -0.28 1.74 -25.48
C TYR A 487 1.22 1.62 -25.75
N SER A 488 1.58 1.30 -26.99
CA SER A 488 2.97 1.21 -27.45
C SER A 488 3.78 2.53 -27.29
N ASP A 489 3.10 3.66 -27.06
CA ASP A 489 3.64 4.98 -26.74
C ASP A 489 3.92 5.21 -25.23
N ARG A 490 3.35 4.37 -24.34
CA ARG A 490 3.41 4.51 -22.87
C ARG A 490 4.15 3.36 -22.17
N ILE A 491 4.92 2.57 -22.92
CA ILE A 491 5.73 1.49 -22.35
C ILE A 491 6.87 2.11 -21.52
N GLU A 492 6.87 1.85 -20.22
CA GLU A 492 8.00 2.14 -19.33
C GLU A 492 8.87 0.88 -19.17
N THR A 493 10.20 1.04 -19.18
CA THR A 493 11.15 -0.08 -19.01
C THR A 493 11.95 0.08 -17.73
N TYR A 494 11.99 -0.97 -16.92
CA TYR A 494 12.84 -1.08 -15.73
C TYR A 494 13.71 -2.34 -15.81
N ARG A 495 15.02 -2.15 -16.07
CA ARG A 495 15.97 -3.23 -16.37
C ARG A 495 15.52 -4.03 -17.60
N ASP A 496 15.12 -5.28 -17.45
CA ASP A 496 14.55 -6.14 -18.50
C ASP A 496 13.03 -6.34 -18.38
N LEU A 497 12.38 -5.72 -17.40
CA LEU A 497 10.92 -5.65 -17.26
C LEU A 497 10.37 -4.47 -18.06
N GLU A 498 9.31 -4.69 -18.81
CA GLU A 498 8.49 -3.65 -19.42
C GLU A 498 7.15 -3.58 -18.67
N TYR A 499 6.60 -2.39 -18.46
CA TYR A 499 5.28 -2.21 -17.85
C TYR A 499 4.50 -1.04 -18.44
N ILE A 500 3.19 -1.08 -18.23
CA ILE A 500 2.27 0.01 -18.52
C ILE A 500 1.46 0.32 -17.27
N VAL A 501 1.39 1.60 -16.91
CA VAL A 501 0.47 2.11 -15.88
C VAL A 501 -0.87 2.40 -16.54
N LEU A 502 -1.95 1.86 -15.96
CA LEU A 502 -3.31 1.97 -16.49
C LEU A 502 -4.04 3.17 -15.87
N ASP A 503 -4.60 4.01 -16.74
CA ASP A 503 -5.44 5.16 -16.35
C ASP A 503 -6.82 4.69 -15.89
N ASP A 504 -7.55 5.53 -15.14
CA ASP A 504 -8.81 5.15 -14.49
C ASP A 504 -9.90 4.66 -15.47
N GLU A 505 -9.83 5.01 -16.77
CA GLU A 505 -10.74 4.50 -17.81
C GLU A 505 -10.40 3.09 -18.33
N ASP A 506 -9.13 2.68 -18.24
CA ASP A 506 -8.60 1.41 -18.79
C ASP A 506 -8.20 0.40 -17.72
N ARG A 507 -8.23 0.78 -16.44
CA ARG A 507 -8.06 -0.16 -15.33
C ARG A 507 -9.19 -1.19 -15.32
N PHE A 508 -8.79 -2.46 -15.28
CA PHE A 508 -9.72 -3.58 -15.14
C PHE A 508 -9.60 -4.22 -13.75
N GLU A 509 -10.71 -4.69 -13.21
CA GLU A 509 -10.73 -5.49 -11.98
C GLU A 509 -10.42 -6.97 -12.29
N VAL A 510 -9.59 -7.60 -11.46
CA VAL A 510 -9.41 -9.06 -11.41
C VAL A 510 -9.95 -9.65 -10.11
N VAL A 511 -10.12 -10.97 -10.08
CA VAL A 511 -10.54 -11.69 -8.87
C VAL A 511 -9.33 -12.05 -8.00
N SER A 512 -9.38 -11.57 -6.76
CA SER A 512 -8.44 -11.86 -5.68
C SER A 512 -9.10 -12.73 -4.61
N VAL A 513 -8.37 -13.03 -3.53
CA VAL A 513 -8.90 -13.58 -2.29
C VAL A 513 -8.33 -12.83 -1.09
N GLY A 514 -9.22 -12.34 -0.22
CA GLY A 514 -8.88 -11.54 0.96
C GLY A 514 -8.26 -12.34 2.11
N PRO A 515 -7.80 -11.67 3.18
CA PRO A 515 -7.27 -12.32 4.39
C PRO A 515 -8.28 -13.19 5.15
N ASP A 516 -9.58 -12.97 4.90
CA ASP A 516 -10.71 -13.78 5.37
C ASP A 516 -10.97 -15.03 4.51
N LEU A 517 -10.16 -15.23 3.48
CA LEU A 517 -10.27 -16.24 2.43
C LEU A 517 -11.53 -16.10 1.55
N LYS A 518 -12.12 -14.89 1.44
CA LYS A 518 -13.25 -14.60 0.55
C LYS A 518 -12.85 -14.06 -0.81
N ALA A 519 -13.65 -14.37 -1.82
CA ALA A 519 -13.43 -13.95 -3.20
C ALA A 519 -13.67 -12.43 -3.35
N GLY A 520 -12.60 -11.67 -3.61
CA GLY A 520 -12.64 -10.23 -3.85
C GLY A 520 -12.67 -9.86 -5.34
N LYS A 521 -12.93 -8.59 -5.60
CA LYS A 521 -12.67 -7.92 -6.88
C LYS A 521 -11.74 -6.76 -6.58
N HIS A 522 -10.58 -6.69 -7.21
CA HIS A 522 -9.62 -5.60 -7.00
C HIS A 522 -9.03 -5.13 -8.32
N VAL A 523 -8.77 -3.83 -8.38
CA VAL A 523 -8.34 -3.12 -9.59
C VAL A 523 -6.89 -3.47 -9.92
N VAL A 524 -6.60 -3.71 -11.21
CA VAL A 524 -5.22 -3.77 -11.72
C VAL A 524 -4.79 -2.37 -12.12
N SER A 525 -3.72 -1.86 -11.51
CA SER A 525 -3.16 -0.53 -11.80
C SER A 525 -1.93 -0.56 -12.70
N ARG A 526 -1.25 -1.70 -12.81
CA ARG A 526 -0.11 -1.91 -13.74
C ARG A 526 -0.12 -3.32 -14.32
N VAL A 527 0.21 -3.43 -15.61
CA VAL A 527 0.49 -4.69 -16.30
C VAL A 527 1.98 -4.78 -16.62
N TRP A 528 2.57 -5.96 -16.47
CA TRP A 528 4.00 -6.20 -16.64
C TRP A 528 4.23 -7.32 -17.64
N ARG A 529 5.26 -7.18 -18.48
CA ARG A 529 5.86 -8.29 -19.23
C ARG A 529 7.39 -8.25 -19.16
N ARG A 530 8.04 -9.40 -19.31
CA ARG A 530 9.49 -9.57 -19.30
C ARG A 530 9.86 -10.65 -20.30
N LYS A 531 10.88 -10.43 -21.12
CA LYS A 531 11.41 -11.49 -22.00
C LYS A 531 12.12 -12.54 -21.16
N VAL A 532 11.96 -13.81 -21.52
CA VAL A 532 12.71 -14.92 -20.93
C VAL A 532 14.21 -14.70 -21.12
N ARG A 533 15.01 -14.96 -20.08
CA ARG A 533 16.48 -14.90 -20.16
C ARG A 533 17.05 -16.22 -20.70
N GLU A 534 18.14 -16.16 -21.44
CA GLU A 534 18.82 -17.34 -21.99
C GLU A 534 19.20 -18.34 -20.88
N GLY A 535 18.79 -19.60 -21.01
CA GLY A 535 19.02 -20.64 -19.99
C GLY A 535 18.20 -20.52 -18.70
N GLU A 536 17.24 -19.59 -18.62
CA GLU A 536 16.30 -19.48 -17.49
C GLU A 536 15.46 -20.76 -17.33
N LYS A 537 15.11 -21.14 -16.11
CA LYS A 537 14.27 -22.33 -15.82
C LYS A 537 13.03 -21.98 -15.03
N LEU A 538 11.89 -22.34 -15.60
CA LEU A 538 10.56 -22.14 -15.02
C LEU A 538 10.11 -23.38 -14.27
N VAL A 539 9.13 -23.20 -13.37
CA VAL A 539 8.54 -24.29 -12.59
C VAL A 539 7.12 -24.56 -13.09
N ARG A 540 6.86 -25.79 -13.50
CA ARG A 540 5.50 -26.30 -13.72
C ARG A 540 5.02 -26.99 -12.45
N VAL A 541 3.96 -26.46 -11.84
CA VAL A 541 3.28 -27.10 -10.71
C VAL A 541 1.96 -27.70 -11.19
N ARG A 542 1.72 -28.98 -10.88
CA ARG A 542 0.41 -29.64 -11.06
C ARG A 542 -0.19 -30.06 -9.73
N THR A 543 -1.50 -29.90 -9.65
CA THR A 543 -2.34 -30.24 -8.48
C THR A 543 -3.20 -31.48 -8.77
N ARG A 544 -3.73 -32.14 -7.73
CA ARG A 544 -4.45 -33.43 -7.85
C ARG A 544 -5.77 -33.33 -8.60
N THR A 545 -6.46 -32.19 -8.58
CA THR A 545 -7.63 -31.92 -9.43
C THR A 545 -7.23 -31.35 -10.81
N GLY A 546 -5.94 -31.41 -11.17
CA GLY A 546 -5.47 -31.13 -12.54
C GLY A 546 -5.26 -29.65 -12.87
N ASN A 547 -5.32 -28.73 -11.90
CA ASN A 547 -4.90 -27.36 -12.13
C ASN A 547 -3.37 -27.36 -12.35
N GLU A 548 -2.92 -26.72 -13.44
CA GLU A 548 -1.50 -26.61 -13.84
C GLU A 548 -1.15 -25.14 -14.10
N VAL A 549 0.02 -24.72 -13.60
CA VAL A 549 0.61 -23.39 -13.81
C VAL A 549 2.09 -23.52 -14.17
N ILE A 550 2.60 -22.58 -14.98
CA ILE A 550 4.02 -22.42 -15.29
C ILE A 550 4.42 -20.98 -14.96
N LEU A 551 5.51 -20.81 -14.21
CA LEU A 551 5.87 -19.55 -13.55
C LEU A 551 7.37 -19.52 -13.15
N THR A 552 7.89 -18.35 -12.79
CA THR A 552 9.25 -18.21 -12.23
C THR A 552 9.38 -18.90 -10.88
N LYS A 553 10.60 -19.38 -10.57
CA LYS A 553 10.93 -20.12 -9.33
C LYS A 553 10.53 -19.39 -8.05
N THR A 554 10.67 -18.06 -8.06
CA THR A 554 10.40 -17.10 -6.99
C THR A 554 8.93 -16.74 -6.81
N HIS A 555 8.05 -17.03 -7.77
CA HIS A 555 6.65 -16.60 -7.71
C HIS A 555 5.88 -17.43 -6.64
N PRO A 556 5.18 -16.80 -5.67
CA PRO A 556 4.74 -17.50 -4.46
C PRO A 556 3.28 -17.99 -4.49
N PHE A 557 3.05 -19.23 -4.07
CA PHE A 557 1.73 -19.81 -3.85
C PHE A 557 1.23 -19.59 -2.42
N PHE A 558 -0.07 -19.42 -2.20
CA PHE A 558 -0.65 -19.63 -0.86
C PHE A 558 -0.75 -21.14 -0.56
N VAL A 559 -0.23 -21.57 0.59
CA VAL A 559 -0.12 -22.98 1.01
C VAL A 559 -0.59 -23.15 2.46
N PHE A 560 -1.40 -24.16 2.73
CA PHE A 560 -1.77 -24.53 4.09
C PHE A 560 -0.63 -25.32 4.76
N SER A 561 -0.10 -24.82 5.88
CA SER A 561 0.87 -25.53 6.73
C SER A 561 0.42 -25.49 8.17
N ASP A 562 0.45 -26.65 8.84
CA ASP A 562 0.40 -26.86 10.29
C ASP A 562 -0.78 -26.26 11.09
N GLY A 563 -1.70 -25.58 10.42
CA GLY A 563 -2.93 -24.99 10.98
C GLY A 563 -3.34 -23.66 10.35
N ASP A 564 -2.44 -23.02 9.60
CA ASP A 564 -2.61 -21.66 9.07
C ASP A 564 -2.27 -21.59 7.56
N VAL A 565 -2.51 -20.43 6.94
CA VAL A 565 -2.23 -20.16 5.53
C VAL A 565 -0.95 -19.34 5.40
N VAL A 566 0.15 -20.03 5.06
CA VAL A 566 1.40 -19.38 4.68
C VAL A 566 1.42 -19.12 3.16
N ARG A 567 2.45 -18.43 2.66
CA ARG A 567 2.79 -18.51 1.23
C ARG A 567 4.17 -19.16 1.06
N LYS A 568 4.43 -19.73 -0.11
CA LYS A 568 5.59 -20.57 -0.43
C LYS A 568 5.97 -20.41 -1.90
N GLU A 569 7.22 -20.02 -2.17
CA GLU A 569 7.74 -19.87 -3.55
C GLU A 569 7.69 -21.19 -4.34
N ALA A 570 7.51 -21.11 -5.66
CA ALA A 570 7.38 -22.29 -6.52
C ALA A 570 8.55 -23.29 -6.38
N GLU A 571 9.79 -22.81 -6.28
CA GLU A 571 10.97 -23.65 -6.04
C GLU A 571 10.98 -24.36 -4.68
N LYS A 572 10.14 -23.93 -3.73
CA LYS A 572 9.98 -24.50 -2.39
C LYS A 572 8.72 -25.38 -2.28
N VAL A 573 7.78 -25.30 -3.24
CA VAL A 573 6.61 -26.19 -3.32
C VAL A 573 7.05 -27.64 -3.65
N ARG A 574 6.42 -28.62 -3.00
CA ARG A 574 6.73 -30.06 -3.13
C ARG A 574 5.44 -30.87 -3.33
N PRO A 575 5.49 -32.02 -4.03
CA PRO A 575 4.39 -32.97 -4.03
C PRO A 575 3.97 -33.34 -2.60
N GLY A 576 2.67 -33.20 -2.30
CA GLY A 576 2.11 -33.33 -0.96
C GLY A 576 1.67 -32.01 -0.30
N ASP A 577 2.21 -30.86 -0.70
CA ASP A 577 1.78 -29.54 -0.24
C ASP A 577 0.29 -29.27 -0.57
N ARG A 578 -0.36 -28.40 0.21
CA ARG A 578 -1.77 -27.98 0.01
C ARG A 578 -1.85 -26.55 -0.50
N VAL A 579 -1.96 -26.35 -1.81
CA VAL A 579 -2.13 -25.00 -2.40
C VAL A 579 -3.58 -24.52 -2.31
N ALA A 580 -3.78 -23.21 -2.16
CA ALA A 580 -5.08 -22.57 -2.25
C ALA A 580 -5.55 -22.53 -3.72
N VAL A 581 -6.75 -23.03 -4.00
CA VAL A 581 -7.37 -23.05 -5.33
C VAL A 581 -8.79 -22.53 -5.23
N MET A 582 -9.24 -21.71 -6.17
CA MET A 582 -10.57 -21.08 -6.14
C MET A 582 -11.71 -22.13 -6.22
N MET A 583 -12.56 -22.22 -5.19
CA MET A 583 -13.71 -23.16 -5.18
C MET A 583 -14.91 -22.61 -5.92
N LYS A 584 -15.17 -21.30 -5.80
CA LYS A 584 -16.26 -20.62 -6.48
C LYS A 584 -15.78 -19.28 -7.02
N PRO A 585 -15.61 -19.13 -8.34
CA PRO A 585 -15.43 -17.81 -8.94
C PRO A 585 -16.68 -16.96 -8.66
N PRO A 586 -16.55 -15.63 -8.43
CA PRO A 586 -17.70 -14.77 -8.25
C PRO A 586 -18.55 -14.78 -9.53
N ARG A 587 -19.88 -14.82 -9.36
CA ARG A 587 -20.82 -14.79 -10.48
C ARG A 587 -20.87 -13.37 -11.07
N PRO A 588 -20.67 -13.19 -12.38
CA PRO A 588 -20.90 -11.90 -13.02
C PRO A 588 -22.41 -11.57 -13.06
N PRO A 589 -22.77 -10.29 -13.29
CA PRO A 589 -24.14 -9.90 -13.56
C PRO A 589 -24.74 -10.75 -14.68
N GLN A 590 -25.97 -11.21 -14.50
CA GLN A 590 -26.66 -12.04 -15.49
C GLN A 590 -27.31 -11.13 -16.54
N VAL A 591 -26.53 -10.79 -17.56
CA VAL A 591 -26.97 -9.87 -18.62
C VAL A 591 -27.72 -10.63 -19.73
N LYS A 592 -28.51 -9.91 -20.52
CA LYS A 592 -29.06 -10.41 -21.78
C LYS A 592 -27.94 -10.50 -22.83
N ALA A 593 -27.83 -11.62 -23.52
CA ALA A 593 -26.87 -11.81 -24.60
C ALA A 593 -27.34 -11.11 -25.89
N VAL A 594 -27.36 -9.77 -25.86
CA VAL A 594 -27.77 -8.91 -26.98
C VAL A 594 -26.67 -8.89 -28.04
N ILE A 595 -27.06 -9.03 -29.30
CA ILE A 595 -26.14 -8.99 -30.44
C ILE A 595 -25.96 -7.54 -30.90
N ASN A 596 -24.71 -7.09 -31.06
CA ASN A 596 -24.41 -5.76 -31.62
C ASN A 596 -25.07 -5.61 -33.01
N PRO A 597 -25.97 -4.64 -33.24
CA PRO A 597 -26.61 -4.41 -34.54
C PRO A 597 -25.63 -4.23 -35.70
N GLU A 598 -24.45 -3.65 -35.45
CA GLU A 598 -23.45 -3.33 -36.47
C GLU A 598 -22.98 -4.56 -37.26
N ILE A 599 -22.97 -5.75 -36.65
CA ILE A 599 -22.47 -6.96 -37.35
C ILE A 599 -23.28 -7.26 -38.61
N TYR A 600 -24.56 -6.85 -38.66
CA TYR A 600 -25.48 -7.07 -39.77
C TYR A 600 -25.24 -6.16 -40.98
N ALA A 601 -24.41 -5.12 -40.84
CA ALA A 601 -23.99 -4.28 -41.95
C ALA A 601 -23.31 -5.13 -43.04
N GLY A 602 -23.92 -5.18 -44.23
CA GLY A 602 -23.41 -5.98 -45.35
C GLY A 602 -23.37 -7.50 -45.12
N ILE A 603 -24.14 -8.07 -44.18
CA ILE A 603 -24.39 -9.53 -44.12
C ILE A 603 -25.35 -9.99 -45.23
N SER A 604 -26.33 -9.15 -45.57
CA SER A 604 -27.34 -9.42 -46.60
C SER A 604 -27.69 -8.16 -47.39
N ASP A 605 -28.12 -8.33 -48.64
CA ASP A 605 -28.39 -7.22 -49.57
C ASP A 605 -29.64 -6.41 -49.15
N TYR A 606 -30.58 -7.05 -48.45
CA TYR A 606 -31.87 -6.50 -48.05
C TYR A 606 -32.28 -6.92 -46.64
N TYR A 607 -33.18 -6.13 -46.07
CA TYR A 607 -33.98 -6.45 -44.89
C TYR A 607 -35.46 -6.66 -45.25
N LEU A 608 -36.11 -7.57 -44.52
CA LEU A 608 -37.57 -7.69 -44.50
C LEU A 608 -38.12 -6.99 -43.24
N VAL A 609 -38.80 -5.86 -43.46
CA VAL A 609 -39.31 -4.96 -42.41
C VAL A 609 -40.84 -5.11 -42.30
N PRO A 610 -41.42 -5.24 -41.10
CA PRO A 610 -42.88 -5.22 -40.93
C PRO A 610 -43.49 -3.84 -41.22
N ASN A 611 -44.52 -3.77 -42.06
CA ASN A 611 -45.22 -2.51 -42.42
C ASN A 611 -46.74 -2.59 -42.18
N GLY A 612 -47.14 -3.18 -41.05
CA GLY A 612 -48.54 -3.32 -40.60
C GLY A 612 -49.43 -4.28 -41.42
N LYS A 613 -49.24 -4.37 -42.73
CA LYS A 613 -50.00 -5.23 -43.67
C LYS A 613 -49.22 -6.47 -44.13
N GLY A 614 -47.97 -6.62 -43.70
CA GLY A 614 -47.07 -7.69 -44.14
C GLY A 614 -45.60 -7.29 -43.96
N LEU A 615 -44.70 -8.02 -44.63
CA LEU A 615 -43.28 -7.69 -44.73
C LEU A 615 -43.03 -6.95 -46.04
N ILE A 616 -42.23 -5.87 -45.98
CA ILE A 616 -41.68 -5.19 -47.16
C ILE A 616 -40.19 -5.47 -47.28
N LYS A 617 -39.71 -5.61 -48.51
CA LYS A 617 -38.28 -5.74 -48.84
C LYS A 617 -37.69 -4.34 -49.02
N VAL A 618 -36.63 -4.04 -48.27
CA VAL A 618 -35.92 -2.74 -48.29
C VAL A 618 -34.41 -3.03 -48.31
N PRO A 619 -33.54 -2.24 -48.98
CA PRO A 619 -32.11 -2.57 -49.05
C PRO A 619 -31.41 -2.32 -47.70
N ASN A 620 -30.21 -2.89 -47.56
CA ASN A 620 -29.38 -2.78 -46.35
C ASN A 620 -28.44 -1.54 -46.42
N ASP A 621 -28.98 -0.39 -46.81
CA ASP A 621 -28.25 0.87 -47.07
C ASP A 621 -28.70 1.99 -46.12
N GLY A 622 -28.35 1.85 -44.84
CA GLY A 622 -28.59 2.88 -43.80
C GLY A 622 -29.93 2.75 -43.05
N ILE A 623 -30.63 1.63 -43.19
CA ILE A 623 -31.79 1.31 -42.34
C ILE A 623 -31.31 0.64 -41.05
N PRO A 624 -31.71 1.14 -39.86
CA PRO A 624 -31.33 0.53 -38.58
C PRO A 624 -31.82 -0.94 -38.45
N PRO A 625 -30.96 -1.92 -38.12
CA PRO A 625 -31.30 -3.34 -38.10
C PRO A 625 -32.46 -3.70 -37.16
N GLU A 626 -32.73 -2.88 -36.15
CA GLU A 626 -33.82 -3.06 -35.19
C GLU A 626 -35.20 -3.03 -35.87
N ARG A 627 -35.32 -2.39 -37.04
CA ARG A 627 -36.55 -2.35 -37.84
C ARG A 627 -36.79 -3.64 -38.64
N ALA A 628 -35.74 -4.43 -38.87
CA ALA A 628 -35.83 -5.66 -39.64
C ALA A 628 -36.35 -6.85 -38.81
N ARG A 629 -36.93 -7.83 -39.49
CA ARG A 629 -37.31 -9.14 -38.92
C ARG A 629 -36.55 -10.29 -39.55
N TYR A 630 -36.19 -10.17 -40.82
CA TYR A 630 -35.35 -11.14 -41.54
C TYR A 630 -34.32 -10.44 -42.42
N LEU A 631 -33.18 -11.11 -42.59
CA LEU A 631 -32.10 -10.84 -43.53
C LEU A 631 -32.41 -11.55 -44.86
N LEU A 632 -32.13 -10.90 -46.00
CA LEU A 632 -32.39 -11.49 -47.32
C LEU A 632 -31.36 -11.02 -48.36
N SER A 633 -30.86 -11.96 -49.17
CA SER A 633 -29.99 -11.67 -50.33
C SER A 633 -30.60 -12.22 -51.62
N ILE A 634 -30.08 -11.76 -52.76
CA ILE A 634 -30.43 -12.26 -54.08
C ILE A 634 -30.20 -13.77 -54.12
N ASN A 635 -31.21 -14.52 -54.61
CA ASN A 635 -31.23 -15.98 -54.69
C ASN A 635 -30.96 -16.73 -53.36
N SER A 636 -31.18 -16.08 -52.21
CA SER A 636 -31.06 -16.67 -50.88
C SER A 636 -32.42 -16.75 -50.19
N LYS A 637 -32.62 -17.73 -49.31
CA LYS A 637 -33.80 -17.82 -48.44
C LYS A 637 -33.69 -16.84 -47.25
N PRO A 638 -34.80 -16.34 -46.68
CA PRO A 638 -34.76 -15.45 -45.51
C PRO A 638 -34.15 -16.11 -44.27
N VAL A 639 -33.36 -15.34 -43.52
CA VAL A 639 -32.82 -15.73 -42.20
C VAL A 639 -33.37 -14.78 -41.13
N LYS A 640 -33.87 -15.31 -40.01
CA LYS A 640 -34.41 -14.50 -38.90
C LYS A 640 -33.30 -13.67 -38.26
N LEU A 641 -33.54 -12.37 -38.08
CA LEU A 641 -32.59 -11.49 -37.39
C LEU A 641 -32.61 -11.79 -35.89
N VAL A 642 -31.43 -12.06 -35.32
CA VAL A 642 -31.26 -12.41 -33.90
C VAL A 642 -30.84 -11.16 -33.13
N ARG A 643 -31.74 -10.64 -32.27
CA ARG A 643 -31.42 -9.52 -31.37
C ARG A 643 -30.79 -9.99 -30.05
N GLU A 644 -31.14 -11.19 -29.60
CA GLU A 644 -30.74 -11.77 -28.32
C GLU A 644 -30.56 -13.28 -28.50
N VAL A 645 -29.49 -13.86 -27.93
CA VAL A 645 -29.22 -15.30 -28.00
C VAL A 645 -30.18 -16.05 -27.07
N ASN A 646 -30.89 -17.06 -27.58
CA ASN A 646 -31.73 -17.97 -26.79
C ASN A 646 -31.01 -19.30 -26.49
N ASP A 647 -31.64 -20.12 -25.65
CA ASP A 647 -31.22 -21.47 -25.28
C ASP A 647 -31.05 -22.40 -26.50
N GLY A 648 -31.98 -22.34 -27.46
CA GLY A 648 -31.89 -23.09 -28.72
C GLY A 648 -30.65 -22.76 -29.54
N LEU A 649 -30.36 -21.46 -29.77
CA LEU A 649 -29.16 -21.02 -30.47
C LEU A 649 -27.89 -21.35 -29.66
N ALA A 650 -27.89 -21.17 -28.34
CA ALA A 650 -26.75 -21.53 -27.49
C ALA A 650 -26.40 -23.03 -27.59
N TYR A 651 -27.41 -23.91 -27.55
CA TYR A 651 -27.25 -25.34 -27.79
C TYR A 651 -26.71 -25.64 -29.21
N ALA A 652 -27.28 -25.02 -30.24
CA ALA A 652 -26.84 -25.21 -31.63
C ALA A 652 -25.40 -24.75 -31.86
N LEU A 653 -24.95 -23.67 -31.22
CA LEU A 653 -23.55 -23.20 -31.24
C LEU A 653 -22.59 -24.23 -30.64
N GLY A 654 -22.98 -24.89 -29.54
CA GLY A 654 -22.20 -25.97 -28.94
C GLY A 654 -22.00 -27.15 -29.90
N VAL A 655 -23.08 -27.58 -30.57
CA VAL A 655 -23.03 -28.63 -31.60
C VAL A 655 -22.18 -28.21 -32.80
N ILE A 656 -22.28 -26.95 -33.26
CA ILE A 656 -21.49 -26.44 -34.40
C ILE A 656 -19.99 -26.40 -34.08
N ILE A 657 -19.63 -26.02 -32.85
CA ILE A 657 -18.22 -25.96 -32.41
C ILE A 657 -17.62 -27.37 -32.25
N GLY A 658 -18.41 -28.38 -31.86
CA GLY A 658 -18.03 -29.79 -31.89
C GLY A 658 -18.11 -30.43 -33.29
N ASP A 659 -19.23 -31.10 -33.60
CA ASP A 659 -19.43 -31.86 -34.85
C ASP A 659 -19.71 -31.02 -36.11
N GLY A 660 -19.88 -29.70 -35.96
CA GLY A 660 -20.20 -28.81 -37.09
C GLY A 660 -19.04 -28.45 -38.02
N TYR A 661 -19.38 -27.84 -39.15
CA TYR A 661 -18.45 -27.29 -40.13
C TYR A 661 -19.11 -26.14 -40.91
N ILE A 662 -18.45 -24.98 -40.96
CA ILE A 662 -18.80 -23.90 -41.89
C ILE A 662 -17.88 -24.02 -43.10
N SER A 663 -18.42 -24.01 -44.32
CA SER A 663 -17.60 -24.15 -45.53
C SER A 663 -16.62 -22.96 -45.67
N SER A 664 -15.43 -23.21 -46.22
CA SER A 664 -14.38 -22.17 -46.36
C SER A 664 -14.82 -20.98 -47.22
N ASN A 665 -15.68 -21.22 -48.20
CA ASN A 665 -16.32 -20.21 -49.04
C ASN A 665 -17.62 -19.63 -48.44
N GLY A 666 -18.03 -20.07 -47.24
CA GLY A 666 -19.16 -19.55 -46.49
C GLY A 666 -20.54 -19.86 -47.07
N TYR A 667 -20.71 -20.84 -47.96
CA TYR A 667 -22.01 -21.14 -48.60
C TYR A 667 -22.91 -22.06 -47.77
N TYR A 668 -22.35 -22.92 -46.91
CA TYR A 668 -23.15 -23.83 -46.09
C TYR A 668 -22.58 -24.02 -44.68
N VAL A 669 -23.47 -24.41 -43.78
CA VAL A 669 -23.17 -24.91 -42.43
C VAL A 669 -23.68 -26.35 -42.37
N SER A 670 -22.84 -27.30 -41.95
CA SER A 670 -23.23 -28.69 -41.74
C SER A 670 -22.84 -29.17 -40.35
N ALA A 671 -23.45 -30.27 -39.89
CA ALA A 671 -23.06 -31.00 -38.68
C ALA A 671 -23.34 -32.51 -38.84
N THR A 672 -22.62 -33.33 -38.09
CA THR A 672 -22.69 -34.80 -38.15
C THR A 672 -23.28 -35.35 -36.85
N PHE A 673 -24.11 -36.40 -36.94
CA PHE A 673 -24.88 -36.94 -35.82
C PHE A 673 -24.83 -38.48 -35.78
N ASP A 674 -24.63 -39.06 -34.59
CA ASP A 674 -24.72 -40.52 -34.35
C ASP A 674 -25.98 -40.96 -33.56
N ASP A 675 -26.80 -40.01 -33.10
CA ASP A 675 -28.04 -40.22 -32.34
C ASP A 675 -29.12 -39.21 -32.78
N SER A 676 -30.34 -39.69 -33.03
CA SER A 676 -31.41 -38.85 -33.58
C SER A 676 -31.94 -37.81 -32.60
N SER A 677 -31.86 -38.06 -31.28
CA SER A 677 -32.46 -37.15 -30.27
C SER A 677 -31.70 -35.83 -30.17
N TYR A 678 -30.37 -35.83 -30.39
CA TYR A 678 -29.59 -34.60 -30.43
C TYR A 678 -29.58 -33.93 -31.82
N MET A 679 -29.76 -34.72 -32.90
CA MET A 679 -30.03 -34.23 -34.26
C MET A 679 -31.37 -33.48 -34.34
N ASP A 680 -32.46 -34.07 -33.84
CA ASP A 680 -33.80 -33.47 -33.86
C ASP A 680 -33.83 -32.16 -33.05
N ALA A 681 -33.13 -32.12 -31.90
CA ALA A 681 -32.95 -30.91 -31.11
C ALA A 681 -32.18 -29.81 -31.87
N PHE A 682 -31.14 -30.18 -32.63
CA PHE A 682 -30.37 -29.26 -33.46
C PHE A 682 -31.19 -28.70 -34.63
N VAL A 683 -31.90 -29.58 -35.36
CA VAL A 683 -32.79 -29.19 -36.47
C VAL A 683 -33.92 -28.29 -35.96
N SER A 684 -34.52 -28.62 -34.81
CA SER A 684 -35.54 -27.77 -34.17
C SER A 684 -35.00 -26.38 -33.86
N ALA A 685 -33.82 -26.28 -33.23
CA ALA A 685 -33.20 -25.00 -32.88
C ALA A 685 -32.88 -24.13 -34.11
N LEU A 686 -32.42 -24.74 -35.22
CA LEU A 686 -32.14 -24.00 -36.45
C LEU A 686 -33.39 -23.68 -37.27
N SER A 687 -34.46 -24.48 -37.18
CA SER A 687 -35.73 -24.22 -37.89
C SER A 687 -36.37 -22.89 -37.47
N GLU A 688 -36.21 -22.48 -36.21
CA GLU A 688 -36.65 -21.17 -35.73
C GLU A 688 -35.91 -20.00 -36.39
N LEU A 689 -34.66 -20.20 -36.80
CA LEU A 689 -33.78 -19.18 -37.37
C LEU A 689 -33.83 -19.16 -38.90
N LEU A 690 -34.12 -20.31 -39.51
CA LEU A 690 -34.10 -20.56 -40.94
C LEU A 690 -35.47 -21.10 -41.43
N PRO A 691 -36.58 -20.38 -41.18
CA PRO A 691 -37.95 -20.93 -41.25
C PRO A 691 -38.39 -21.39 -42.64
N GLU A 692 -37.74 -20.94 -43.71
CA GLU A 692 -38.00 -21.37 -45.09
C GLU A 692 -36.95 -22.36 -45.62
N SER A 693 -35.90 -22.67 -44.84
CA SER A 693 -34.74 -23.47 -45.28
C SER A 693 -34.74 -24.86 -44.64
N GLU A 694 -35.40 -25.81 -45.30
CA GLU A 694 -35.23 -27.24 -45.04
C GLU A 694 -33.75 -27.64 -45.23
N PRO A 695 -33.17 -28.44 -44.31
CA PRO A 695 -31.81 -28.95 -44.45
C PRO A 695 -31.74 -30.12 -45.44
N GLU A 696 -30.60 -30.25 -46.13
CA GLU A 696 -30.22 -31.52 -46.73
C GLU A 696 -29.79 -32.50 -45.63
N ILE A 697 -30.51 -33.62 -45.50
CA ILE A 697 -30.18 -34.70 -44.57
C ILE A 697 -29.64 -35.89 -45.38
N ARG A 698 -28.42 -36.34 -45.05
CA ARG A 698 -27.72 -37.43 -45.74
C ARG A 698 -27.25 -38.48 -44.74
N SER A 699 -27.95 -39.61 -44.65
CA SER A 699 -27.58 -40.73 -43.77
C SER A 699 -26.54 -41.64 -44.41
N GLY A 700 -25.43 -41.85 -43.71
CA GLY A 700 -24.46 -42.91 -43.96
C GLY A 700 -24.76 -44.16 -43.11
N ALA A 701 -23.80 -45.09 -43.03
CA ALA A 701 -24.00 -46.37 -42.33
C ALA A 701 -24.18 -46.22 -40.80
N ASN A 702 -23.39 -45.36 -40.16
CA ASN A 702 -23.34 -45.18 -38.70
C ASN A 702 -23.50 -43.70 -38.27
N TYR A 703 -23.85 -42.79 -39.19
CA TYR A 703 -23.93 -41.35 -38.94
C TYR A 703 -24.89 -40.68 -39.93
N THR A 704 -25.44 -39.53 -39.57
CA THR A 704 -26.24 -38.67 -40.47
C THR A 704 -25.64 -37.26 -40.52
N VAL A 705 -25.52 -36.69 -41.71
CA VAL A 705 -25.06 -35.31 -41.92
C VAL A 705 -26.26 -34.43 -42.24
N VAL A 706 -26.41 -33.34 -41.49
CA VAL A 706 -27.42 -32.30 -41.71
C VAL A 706 -26.71 -31.07 -42.28
N THR A 707 -27.19 -30.51 -43.39
CA THR A 707 -26.56 -29.38 -44.10
C THR A 707 -27.56 -28.28 -44.44
N TYR A 708 -27.27 -27.05 -44.02
CA TYR A 708 -28.02 -25.83 -44.36
C TYR A 708 -27.23 -24.96 -45.33
N GLY A 709 -27.70 -24.83 -46.57
CA GLY A 709 -27.14 -23.94 -47.59
C GLY A 709 -27.59 -22.48 -47.39
N SER A 710 -26.98 -21.76 -46.44
CA SER A 710 -27.26 -20.33 -46.23
C SER A 710 -25.98 -19.54 -45.93
N ARG A 711 -25.57 -18.70 -46.89
CA ARG A 711 -24.41 -17.81 -46.76
C ARG A 711 -24.62 -16.70 -45.72
N ILE A 712 -25.83 -16.17 -45.63
CA ILE A 712 -26.23 -15.19 -44.59
C ILE A 712 -26.01 -15.80 -43.20
N PHE A 713 -26.43 -17.05 -42.99
CA PHE A 713 -26.29 -17.72 -41.70
C PHE A 713 -24.84 -18.06 -41.36
N ALA A 714 -24.07 -18.54 -42.34
CA ALA A 714 -22.63 -18.79 -42.17
C ALA A 714 -21.84 -17.50 -41.85
N GLU A 715 -22.18 -16.37 -42.48
CA GLU A 715 -21.57 -15.07 -42.21
C GLU A 715 -21.95 -14.56 -40.81
N PHE A 716 -23.22 -14.68 -40.43
CA PHE A 716 -23.71 -14.34 -39.09
C PHE A 716 -22.99 -15.14 -37.98
N LEU A 717 -22.89 -16.46 -38.11
CA LEU A 717 -22.18 -17.30 -37.13
C LEU A 717 -20.71 -16.91 -36.97
N HIS A 718 -20.06 -16.54 -38.07
CA HIS A 718 -18.67 -16.10 -38.08
C HIS A 718 -18.49 -14.75 -37.36
N ARG A 719 -19.32 -13.73 -37.70
CA ARG A 719 -19.19 -12.38 -37.10
C ARG A 719 -19.72 -12.28 -35.67
N ALA A 720 -20.79 -13.01 -35.32
CA ALA A 720 -21.42 -12.93 -34.00
C ALA A 720 -20.69 -13.76 -32.93
N PHE A 721 -20.05 -14.86 -33.33
CA PHE A 721 -19.52 -15.87 -32.39
C PHE A 721 -18.10 -16.35 -32.71
N GLY A 722 -17.40 -15.71 -33.66
CA GLY A 722 -16.00 -16.02 -34.01
C GLY A 722 -15.78 -17.37 -34.68
N ILE A 723 -16.84 -18.09 -35.11
CA ILE A 723 -16.70 -19.46 -35.61
C ILE A 723 -15.93 -19.45 -36.95
N PRO A 724 -14.82 -20.21 -37.10
CA PRO A 724 -13.97 -20.15 -38.29
C PRO A 724 -14.63 -20.82 -39.50
N LYS A 725 -14.38 -20.23 -40.68
CA LYS A 725 -14.78 -20.78 -41.99
C LYS A 725 -13.71 -21.77 -42.46
N GLY A 726 -14.09 -23.00 -42.76
CA GLY A 726 -13.17 -24.05 -43.21
C GLY A 726 -12.50 -24.80 -42.06
N ARG A 727 -11.16 -24.68 -41.92
CA ARG A 727 -10.42 -25.46 -40.90
C ARG A 727 -10.65 -24.85 -39.51
N LYS A 728 -11.06 -25.69 -38.56
CA LYS A 728 -11.04 -25.40 -37.13
C LYS A 728 -9.58 -25.40 -36.61
N SER A 729 -8.87 -24.28 -36.72
CA SER A 729 -7.55 -24.07 -36.08
C SER A 729 -7.75 -23.60 -34.64
N GLU A 730 -8.33 -22.41 -34.49
CA GLU A 730 -8.80 -21.89 -33.21
C GLU A 730 -10.30 -22.18 -33.02
N LEU A 731 -10.68 -22.46 -31.78
CA LEU A 731 -12.06 -22.60 -31.31
C LEU A 731 -12.12 -22.04 -29.90
N ASP A 732 -13.21 -21.39 -29.54
CA ASP A 732 -13.40 -20.75 -28.25
C ASP A 732 -14.87 -20.83 -27.80
N VAL A 733 -15.15 -20.55 -26.52
CA VAL A 733 -16.51 -20.30 -26.02
C VAL A 733 -16.89 -18.85 -26.34
N PRO A 734 -17.97 -18.58 -27.10
CA PRO A 734 -18.33 -17.21 -27.45
C PRO A 734 -18.64 -16.35 -26.23
N ASP A 735 -18.06 -15.15 -26.14
CA ASP A 735 -18.24 -14.24 -24.98
C ASP A 735 -19.72 -13.92 -24.70
N LEU A 736 -20.57 -13.83 -25.72
CA LEU A 736 -22.03 -13.67 -25.58
C LEU A 736 -22.67 -14.78 -24.73
N VAL A 737 -22.19 -16.03 -24.85
CA VAL A 737 -22.68 -17.17 -24.05
C VAL A 737 -22.16 -17.09 -22.61
N LEU A 738 -20.96 -16.53 -22.39
CA LEU A 738 -20.40 -16.32 -21.06
C LEU A 738 -21.14 -15.24 -20.25
N THR A 739 -21.96 -14.38 -20.88
CA THR A 739 -22.76 -13.37 -20.15
C THR A 739 -23.86 -13.95 -19.25
N ASN A 740 -24.27 -15.22 -19.45
CA ASN A 740 -25.50 -15.75 -18.87
C ASN A 740 -25.39 -17.24 -18.50
N ASP A 741 -25.64 -17.59 -17.23
CA ASP A 741 -25.51 -18.97 -16.73
C ASP A 741 -26.47 -19.95 -17.42
N GLU A 742 -27.66 -19.53 -17.85
CA GLU A 742 -28.60 -20.43 -18.54
C GLU A 742 -28.13 -20.75 -19.97
N LEU A 743 -27.73 -19.75 -20.75
CA LEU A 743 -27.18 -19.98 -22.10
C LEU A 743 -25.94 -20.89 -22.05
N LEU A 744 -25.11 -20.70 -21.03
CA LEU A 744 -23.92 -21.52 -20.77
C LEU A 744 -24.27 -23.00 -20.53
N ARG A 745 -25.36 -23.30 -19.79
CA ARG A 745 -25.84 -24.68 -19.58
C ARG A 745 -26.23 -25.36 -20.89
N TYR A 746 -26.94 -24.65 -21.78
CA TYR A 746 -27.37 -25.18 -23.08
C TYR A 746 -26.21 -25.35 -24.07
N PHE A 747 -25.27 -24.39 -24.10
CA PHE A 747 -24.04 -24.49 -24.89
C PHE A 747 -23.16 -25.67 -24.48
N ILE A 748 -22.94 -25.87 -23.18
CA ILE A 748 -22.23 -27.04 -22.66
C ILE A 748 -22.95 -28.33 -23.07
N ALA A 749 -24.29 -28.37 -23.01
CA ALA A 749 -25.04 -29.55 -23.43
C ALA A 749 -24.79 -29.90 -24.90
N GLY A 750 -24.92 -28.94 -25.82
CA GLY A 750 -24.66 -29.18 -27.25
C GLY A 750 -23.23 -29.63 -27.55
N LEU A 751 -22.23 -29.07 -26.84
CA LEU A 751 -20.83 -29.43 -27.00
C LEU A 751 -20.49 -30.82 -26.43
N PHE A 752 -21.13 -31.24 -25.33
CA PHE A 752 -20.97 -32.60 -24.77
C PHE A 752 -21.85 -33.65 -25.45
N ASP A 753 -22.98 -33.27 -26.04
CA ASP A 753 -23.77 -34.15 -26.92
C ASP A 753 -23.01 -34.46 -28.22
N ALA A 754 -22.16 -33.54 -28.69
CA ALA A 754 -21.16 -33.75 -29.76
C ALA A 754 -19.87 -34.45 -29.25
N ASP A 755 -18.79 -33.69 -29.01
CA ASP A 755 -17.43 -34.19 -28.67
C ASP A 755 -17.31 -34.88 -27.28
N GLY A 756 -18.39 -34.93 -26.49
CA GLY A 756 -18.41 -35.53 -25.16
C GLY A 756 -18.68 -37.05 -25.16
N TYR A 757 -18.16 -37.76 -24.16
CA TYR A 757 -18.49 -39.16 -23.87
C TYR A 757 -18.60 -39.43 -22.37
N VAL A 758 -19.18 -40.60 -22.03
CA VAL A 758 -19.31 -41.08 -20.64
C VAL A 758 -18.37 -42.27 -20.44
N ASP A 759 -17.44 -42.15 -19.49
CA ASP A 759 -16.58 -43.27 -19.08
C ASP A 759 -17.24 -44.04 -17.93
N GLU A 760 -17.49 -45.33 -18.18
CA GLU A 760 -18.12 -46.24 -17.23
C GLU A 760 -17.11 -46.90 -16.28
N ASN A 761 -15.83 -46.96 -16.67
CA ASN A 761 -14.74 -47.56 -15.91
C ASN A 761 -14.23 -46.57 -14.85
N GLY A 762 -13.76 -45.40 -15.30
CA GLY A 762 -13.53 -44.24 -14.46
C GLY A 762 -14.79 -43.37 -14.47
N PRO A 763 -15.70 -43.46 -13.48
CA PRO A 763 -17.05 -42.88 -13.55
C PRO A 763 -16.99 -41.36 -13.74
N ALA A 764 -17.17 -40.94 -15.00
CA ALA A 764 -16.94 -39.57 -15.45
C ALA A 764 -17.71 -39.24 -16.74
N VAL A 765 -17.90 -37.94 -16.98
CA VAL A 765 -18.23 -37.37 -18.29
C VAL A 765 -17.00 -36.61 -18.78
N VAL A 766 -16.64 -36.79 -20.05
CA VAL A 766 -15.36 -36.37 -20.62
C VAL A 766 -15.59 -35.68 -21.96
N LEU A 767 -15.11 -34.45 -22.10
CA LEU A 767 -14.99 -33.73 -23.38
C LEU A 767 -13.54 -33.79 -23.86
N THR A 768 -13.31 -33.93 -25.17
CA THR A 768 -11.96 -33.88 -25.77
C THR A 768 -11.93 -32.91 -26.93
N THR A 769 -10.92 -32.04 -27.00
CA THR A 769 -10.75 -31.07 -28.10
C THR A 769 -9.26 -30.84 -28.41
N ARG A 770 -8.96 -30.15 -29.52
CA ARG A 770 -7.60 -29.66 -29.83
C ARG A 770 -7.33 -28.23 -29.36
N SER A 771 -8.36 -27.41 -29.14
CA SER A 771 -8.18 -26.05 -28.63
C SER A 771 -7.95 -26.06 -27.11
N GLU A 772 -6.80 -25.55 -26.67
CA GLU A 772 -6.50 -25.37 -25.24
C GLU A 772 -7.43 -24.33 -24.62
N ASN A 773 -7.70 -23.23 -25.32
CA ASN A 773 -8.60 -22.15 -24.89
C ASN A 773 -10.04 -22.68 -24.68
N LEU A 774 -10.62 -23.39 -25.65
CA LEU A 774 -11.94 -24.02 -25.51
C LEU A 774 -12.00 -24.98 -24.31
N ALA A 775 -10.97 -25.81 -24.12
CA ALA A 775 -10.92 -26.73 -22.97
C ALA A 775 -10.88 -25.99 -21.63
N ARG A 776 -10.10 -24.90 -21.53
CA ARG A 776 -9.98 -24.08 -20.32
C ARG A 776 -11.25 -23.28 -20.03
N LYS A 777 -11.87 -22.63 -21.03
CA LYS A 777 -13.15 -21.92 -20.83
C LYS A 777 -14.32 -22.87 -20.55
N VAL A 778 -14.38 -24.07 -21.13
CA VAL A 778 -15.40 -25.08 -20.77
C VAL A 778 -15.19 -25.63 -19.35
N TRP A 779 -13.93 -25.87 -18.94
CA TRP A 779 -13.62 -26.21 -17.55
C TRP A 779 -14.12 -25.13 -16.59
N TYR A 780 -13.82 -23.86 -16.87
CA TYR A 780 -14.30 -22.73 -16.07
C TYR A 780 -15.83 -22.68 -16.02
N ALA A 781 -16.49 -22.81 -17.18
CA ALA A 781 -17.95 -22.77 -17.28
C ALA A 781 -18.63 -23.83 -16.39
N LEU A 782 -18.01 -25.00 -16.26
CA LEU A 782 -18.43 -26.03 -15.31
C LEU A 782 -18.20 -25.60 -13.85
N GLN A 783 -17.05 -24.99 -13.50
CA GLN A 783 -16.80 -24.46 -12.14
C GLN A 783 -17.82 -23.37 -11.74
N ARG A 784 -18.19 -22.48 -12.66
CA ARG A 784 -19.21 -21.42 -12.45
C ARG A 784 -20.61 -21.99 -12.18
N LEU A 785 -20.95 -23.10 -12.84
CA LEU A 785 -22.15 -23.90 -12.54
C LEU A 785 -22.02 -24.75 -11.27
N GLY A 786 -20.87 -24.72 -10.57
CA GLY A 786 -20.62 -25.50 -9.36
C GLY A 786 -20.35 -26.98 -9.62
N ILE A 787 -19.84 -27.32 -10.80
CA ILE A 787 -19.49 -28.68 -11.24
C ILE A 787 -17.95 -28.77 -11.34
N ILE A 788 -17.31 -29.44 -10.38
CA ILE A 788 -15.84 -29.45 -10.31
C ILE A 788 -15.27 -30.42 -11.35
N SER A 789 -14.68 -29.86 -12.40
CA SER A 789 -14.04 -30.56 -13.51
C SER A 789 -12.51 -30.39 -13.51
N THR A 790 -11.81 -31.12 -14.38
CA THR A 790 -10.33 -31.11 -14.48
C THR A 790 -9.89 -31.03 -15.95
N VAL A 791 -8.95 -30.16 -16.31
CA VAL A 791 -8.30 -30.18 -17.64
C VAL A 791 -7.05 -31.06 -17.59
N SER A 792 -6.79 -31.85 -18.65
CA SER A 792 -5.52 -32.55 -18.82
C SER A 792 -5.03 -32.50 -20.26
N ARG A 793 -3.77 -32.12 -20.47
CA ARG A 793 -3.05 -32.16 -21.76
C ARG A 793 -2.56 -33.58 -22.03
N VAL A 794 -2.97 -34.18 -23.14
CA VAL A 794 -2.65 -35.58 -23.49
C VAL A 794 -2.02 -35.65 -24.88
N ARG A 795 -0.90 -36.37 -25.03
CA ARG A 795 -0.34 -36.68 -26.37
C ARG A 795 -1.22 -37.73 -27.05
N ASN A 796 -1.77 -37.39 -28.22
CA ASN A 796 -2.58 -38.33 -29.00
C ASN A 796 -1.68 -39.44 -29.57
N ARG A 797 -2.08 -40.71 -29.38
CA ARG A 797 -1.38 -41.89 -29.90
C ARG A 797 -2.10 -42.55 -31.11
N GLY A 798 -3.06 -41.85 -31.70
CA GLY A 798 -3.82 -42.30 -32.87
C GLY A 798 -3.35 -41.70 -34.20
N TYR A 799 -4.14 -41.93 -35.26
CA TYR A 799 -3.88 -41.61 -36.69
C TYR A 799 -3.50 -40.16 -37.06
N LYS A 800 -3.47 -39.23 -36.10
CA LYS A 800 -2.94 -37.87 -36.25
C LYS A 800 -2.18 -37.52 -34.98
N GLU A 801 -0.86 -37.54 -35.04
CA GLU A 801 0.01 -37.11 -33.94
C GLU A 801 -0.30 -35.66 -33.55
N GLY A 802 -0.07 -35.33 -32.28
CA GLY A 802 -0.33 -34.00 -31.73
C GLY A 802 -0.85 -34.03 -30.30
N VAL A 803 -1.25 -32.86 -29.81
CA VAL A 803 -1.82 -32.66 -28.47
C VAL A 803 -3.34 -32.63 -28.55
N ILE A 804 -3.99 -33.19 -27.53
CA ILE A 804 -5.42 -33.03 -27.27
C ILE A 804 -5.63 -32.65 -25.80
N PHE A 805 -6.65 -31.84 -25.54
CA PHE A 805 -7.04 -31.38 -24.22
C PHE A 805 -8.33 -32.06 -23.82
N ARG A 806 -8.38 -32.54 -22.58
CA ARG A 806 -9.49 -33.33 -22.05
C ARG A 806 -10.07 -32.66 -20.82
N VAL A 807 -11.35 -32.29 -20.87
CA VAL A 807 -12.09 -31.78 -19.70
C VAL A 807 -12.86 -32.94 -19.08
N THR A 808 -12.63 -33.25 -17.81
CA THR A 808 -13.20 -34.41 -17.13
C THR A 808 -14.02 -33.99 -15.90
N VAL A 809 -15.32 -34.30 -15.90
CA VAL A 809 -16.20 -34.24 -14.73
C VAL A 809 -16.25 -35.63 -14.12
N SER A 810 -15.78 -35.80 -12.88
CA SER A 810 -15.71 -37.11 -12.22
C SER A 810 -16.32 -37.10 -10.82
N GLY A 811 -16.79 -38.25 -10.36
CA GLY A 811 -17.34 -38.39 -9.01
C GLY A 811 -18.83 -38.08 -8.90
N ILE A 812 -19.52 -38.84 -8.06
CA ILE A 812 -20.98 -39.06 -8.15
C ILE A 812 -21.80 -37.79 -7.81
N GLU A 813 -21.24 -36.85 -7.05
CA GLU A 813 -21.93 -35.59 -6.72
C GLU A 813 -21.88 -34.59 -7.88
N ASP A 814 -20.70 -34.32 -8.42
CA ASP A 814 -20.53 -33.44 -9.58
C ASP A 814 -21.18 -34.01 -10.85
N LEU A 815 -21.21 -35.35 -11.00
CA LEU A 815 -22.01 -36.03 -12.04
C LEU A 815 -23.53 -35.80 -11.88
N ARG A 816 -24.04 -35.74 -10.64
CA ARG A 816 -25.45 -35.38 -10.38
C ARG A 816 -25.73 -33.92 -10.68
N ARG A 817 -24.82 -33.01 -10.28
CA ARG A 817 -24.92 -31.59 -10.62
C ARG A 817 -24.92 -31.40 -12.14
N PHE A 818 -23.99 -32.03 -12.85
CA PHE A 818 -23.93 -32.06 -14.31
C PHE A 818 -25.24 -32.58 -14.92
N HIS A 819 -25.75 -33.75 -14.51
CA HIS A 819 -27.03 -34.28 -15.01
C HIS A 819 -28.23 -33.37 -14.73
N SER A 820 -28.25 -32.67 -13.60
CA SER A 820 -29.33 -31.73 -13.24
C SER A 820 -29.24 -30.36 -13.91
N LEU A 821 -28.02 -29.91 -14.28
CA LEU A 821 -27.77 -28.58 -14.81
C LEU A 821 -27.55 -28.56 -16.31
N VAL A 822 -26.88 -29.57 -16.88
CA VAL A 822 -26.54 -29.66 -18.31
C VAL A 822 -27.58 -30.54 -19.03
N PRO A 823 -28.52 -29.98 -19.80
CA PRO A 823 -29.66 -30.71 -20.35
C PRO A 823 -29.30 -31.51 -21.63
N LEU A 824 -28.46 -32.54 -21.48
CA LEU A 824 -28.07 -33.45 -22.57
C LEU A 824 -29.29 -34.02 -23.32
N ARG A 825 -29.17 -34.04 -24.65
CA ARG A 825 -30.18 -34.51 -25.62
C ARG A 825 -29.84 -35.87 -26.21
N HIS A 826 -28.57 -36.23 -26.33
CA HIS A 826 -28.15 -37.52 -26.88
C HIS A 826 -28.57 -38.65 -25.94
N SER A 827 -29.45 -39.51 -26.43
CA SER A 827 -30.17 -40.49 -25.61
C SER A 827 -29.24 -41.50 -24.93
N ALA A 828 -28.26 -42.05 -25.66
CA ALA A 828 -27.33 -43.03 -25.13
C ALA A 828 -26.35 -42.42 -24.11
N LYS A 829 -25.77 -41.24 -24.38
CA LYS A 829 -24.89 -40.54 -23.43
C LYS A 829 -25.62 -40.24 -22.12
N LYS A 830 -26.86 -39.74 -22.20
CA LYS A 830 -27.74 -39.50 -21.04
C LYS A 830 -28.06 -40.77 -20.25
N ALA A 831 -28.46 -41.86 -20.92
CA ALA A 831 -28.81 -43.12 -20.27
C ALA A 831 -27.63 -43.72 -19.48
N LYS A 832 -26.41 -43.66 -20.03
CA LYS A 832 -25.18 -44.10 -19.35
C LYS A 832 -24.88 -43.30 -18.09
N LEU A 833 -24.99 -41.96 -18.18
CA LEU A 833 -24.80 -41.07 -17.03
C LEU A 833 -25.81 -41.37 -15.90
N GLU A 834 -27.08 -41.60 -16.23
CA GLU A 834 -28.09 -41.98 -15.24
C GLU A 834 -27.80 -43.35 -14.61
N GLY A 835 -27.29 -44.32 -15.38
CA GLY A 835 -26.81 -45.60 -14.87
C GLY A 835 -25.72 -45.45 -13.80
N LEU A 836 -24.69 -44.64 -14.09
CA LEU A 836 -23.59 -44.35 -13.15
C LEU A 836 -24.08 -43.66 -11.86
N ILE A 837 -25.05 -42.75 -11.98
CA ILE A 837 -25.63 -42.00 -10.86
C ILE A 837 -26.48 -42.88 -9.94
N ARG A 838 -27.24 -43.83 -10.51
CA ARG A 838 -28.12 -44.77 -9.78
C ARG A 838 -27.33 -45.92 -9.14
N GLY A 839 -26.31 -46.44 -9.82
CA GLY A 839 -25.58 -47.64 -9.40
C GLY A 839 -24.66 -47.50 -8.17
N ARG A 840 -24.40 -46.27 -7.69
CA ARG A 840 -23.42 -46.02 -6.61
C ARG A 840 -24.01 -45.16 -5.48
N ARG A 841 -24.21 -45.75 -4.29
CA ARG A 841 -24.40 -44.97 -3.04
C ARG A 841 -23.16 -44.10 -2.80
N SER A 842 -23.35 -42.84 -2.41
CA SER A 842 -22.21 -41.96 -2.06
C SER A 842 -21.51 -42.51 -0.83
N ARG A 843 -20.33 -43.12 -1.02
CA ARG A 843 -19.58 -43.81 0.04
C ARG A 843 -18.34 -43.05 0.53
N ARG A 844 -18.12 -41.85 -0.02
CA ARG A 844 -17.17 -40.78 0.38
C ARG A 844 -17.47 -39.53 -0.45
N GLU A 845 -17.62 -38.37 0.18
CA GLU A 845 -17.53 -37.07 -0.53
C GLU A 845 -16.11 -36.82 -1.04
N ARG A 846 -15.99 -35.97 -2.08
CA ARG A 846 -14.71 -35.46 -2.59
C ARG A 846 -13.94 -34.69 -1.50
N ARG A 847 -12.61 -34.71 -1.58
CA ARG A 847 -11.74 -33.93 -0.68
C ARG A 847 -11.90 -32.41 -0.83
N VAL A 848 -12.43 -31.93 -1.95
CA VAL A 848 -12.66 -30.49 -2.20
C VAL A 848 -13.60 -29.85 -1.17
N TYR A 849 -14.57 -30.60 -0.62
CA TYR A 849 -15.45 -30.14 0.48
C TYR A 849 -14.86 -30.38 1.88
N ARG A 850 -13.58 -30.77 1.95
CA ARG A 850 -12.82 -30.89 3.19
C ARG A 850 -11.85 -29.72 3.31
N VAL A 851 -11.53 -29.44 4.55
CA VAL A 851 -10.47 -28.53 4.95
C VAL A 851 -9.34 -29.35 5.58
N PRO A 852 -8.06 -29.05 5.28
CA PRO A 852 -6.93 -29.55 6.02
C PRO A 852 -7.09 -29.24 7.51
N ILE A 853 -6.53 -30.07 8.38
CA ILE A 853 -6.56 -29.84 9.81
C ILE A 853 -5.35 -30.44 10.52
N SER A 854 -4.81 -29.70 11.48
CA SER A 854 -3.74 -30.15 12.39
C SER A 854 -4.28 -30.39 13.80
N ALA A 855 -3.45 -30.95 14.69
CA ALA A 855 -3.78 -31.04 16.11
C ALA A 855 -3.84 -29.65 16.77
N GLU A 856 -2.98 -28.73 16.35
CA GLU A 856 -2.79 -27.39 16.95
C GLU A 856 -3.96 -26.44 16.69
N MET A 857 -4.77 -26.69 15.66
CA MET A 857 -6.03 -25.95 15.43
C MET A 857 -7.10 -26.16 16.51
N ILE A 858 -7.07 -27.28 17.25
CA ILE A 858 -8.13 -27.61 18.23
C ILE A 858 -7.56 -27.86 19.63
N SER A 859 -6.47 -28.62 19.75
CA SER A 859 -5.96 -29.11 21.04
C SER A 859 -5.58 -27.99 22.02
N PRO A 860 -4.82 -26.94 21.64
CA PRO A 860 -4.52 -25.80 22.52
C PRO A 860 -5.78 -25.03 22.91
N LEU A 861 -6.62 -24.71 21.92
CA LEU A 861 -7.81 -23.87 22.07
C LEU A 861 -8.85 -24.51 23.00
N ARG A 862 -9.13 -25.81 22.83
CA ARG A 862 -10.03 -26.58 23.71
C ARG A 862 -9.47 -26.68 25.14
N ARG A 863 -8.15 -26.81 25.31
CA ARG A 863 -7.51 -26.85 26.64
C ARG A 863 -7.60 -25.51 27.36
N ARG A 864 -7.35 -24.40 26.65
CA ARG A 864 -7.47 -23.02 27.19
C ARG A 864 -8.87 -22.75 27.72
N LEU A 865 -9.89 -23.11 26.94
CA LEU A 865 -11.31 -23.00 27.33
C LEU A 865 -11.78 -24.10 28.31
N ASN A 866 -10.86 -24.94 28.83
CA ASN A 866 -11.12 -26.04 29.79
C ASN A 866 -12.23 -27.04 29.36
N LEU A 867 -12.49 -27.18 28.06
CA LEU A 867 -13.59 -27.97 27.53
C LEU A 867 -13.24 -29.46 27.43
N LYS A 868 -14.14 -30.36 27.85
CA LYS A 868 -14.01 -31.79 27.55
C LYS A 868 -14.37 -32.07 26.09
N VAL A 869 -13.80 -33.13 25.51
CA VAL A 869 -14.08 -33.53 24.12
C VAL A 869 -15.56 -33.88 23.91
N SER A 870 -16.24 -34.40 24.93
CA SER A 870 -17.69 -34.65 24.92
C SER A 870 -18.53 -33.37 24.86
N GLU A 871 -18.12 -32.34 25.58
CA GLU A 871 -18.78 -31.02 25.60
C GLU A 871 -18.61 -30.31 24.25
N LEU A 872 -17.38 -30.29 23.71
CA LEU A 872 -17.12 -29.75 22.37
C LEU A 872 -17.84 -30.56 21.28
N SER A 873 -17.88 -31.89 21.36
CA SER A 873 -18.61 -32.76 20.40
C SER A 873 -20.11 -32.43 20.38
N ARG A 874 -20.72 -32.20 21.55
CA ARG A 874 -22.13 -31.81 21.67
C ARG A 874 -22.40 -30.44 21.04
N LEU A 875 -21.64 -29.41 21.43
CA LEU A 875 -21.81 -28.04 20.94
C LEU A 875 -21.53 -27.93 19.43
N ALA A 876 -20.46 -28.57 18.96
CA ALA A 876 -20.10 -28.56 17.53
C ALA A 876 -21.15 -29.26 16.67
N SER A 877 -21.80 -30.32 17.17
CA SER A 877 -22.86 -31.01 16.44
C SER A 877 -24.11 -30.15 16.24
N SER A 878 -24.45 -29.28 17.19
CA SER A 878 -25.57 -28.33 17.03
C SER A 878 -25.27 -27.24 15.98
N TYR A 879 -24.04 -26.72 15.92
CA TYR A 879 -23.67 -25.68 14.95
C TYR A 879 -23.35 -26.23 13.55
N ALA A 880 -22.89 -27.48 13.43
CA ALA A 880 -22.54 -28.11 12.16
C ALA A 880 -23.75 -28.59 11.33
N GLY A 881 -24.90 -28.79 11.95
CA GLY A 881 -26.04 -29.50 11.34
C GLY A 881 -25.81 -31.01 11.13
N GLU A 882 -24.68 -31.54 11.61
CA GLU A 882 -24.29 -32.95 11.50
C GLU A 882 -23.58 -33.45 12.78
N LYS A 883 -23.44 -34.77 12.94
CA LYS A 883 -22.84 -35.37 14.14
C LYS A 883 -21.31 -35.27 14.15
N VAL A 884 -20.78 -34.21 14.74
CA VAL A 884 -19.34 -34.02 15.02
C VAL A 884 -18.92 -34.92 16.20
N SER A 885 -18.65 -36.20 15.92
CA SER A 885 -18.39 -37.21 16.97
C SER A 885 -17.11 -36.94 17.77
N GLU A 886 -17.10 -37.32 19.06
CA GLU A 886 -15.90 -37.25 19.91
C GLU A 886 -14.69 -37.98 19.31
N SER A 887 -14.91 -39.10 18.61
CA SER A 887 -13.83 -39.86 17.99
C SER A 887 -13.18 -39.10 16.83
N LEU A 888 -13.89 -38.19 16.18
CA LEU A 888 -13.31 -37.31 15.16
C LEU A 888 -12.36 -36.31 15.81
N ILE A 889 -12.81 -35.62 16.86
CA ILE A 889 -12.01 -34.66 17.62
C ILE A 889 -10.77 -35.35 18.22
N ARG A 890 -10.93 -36.50 18.89
CA ARG A 890 -9.80 -37.30 19.43
C ARG A 890 -8.83 -37.82 18.36
N HIS A 891 -9.22 -37.85 17.09
CA HIS A 891 -8.33 -38.24 15.99
C HIS A 891 -7.63 -37.05 15.34
N VAL A 892 -8.27 -35.88 15.27
CA VAL A 892 -7.60 -34.62 14.88
C VAL A 892 -6.53 -34.25 15.92
N GLU A 893 -6.88 -34.22 17.21
CA GLU A 893 -5.93 -33.92 18.31
C GLU A 893 -4.78 -34.93 18.46
N LYS A 894 -4.82 -36.06 17.74
CA LYS A 894 -3.76 -37.08 17.69
C LYS A 894 -3.06 -37.15 16.32
N GLY A 895 -3.29 -36.18 15.43
CA GLY A 895 -2.71 -36.14 14.07
C GLY A 895 -3.14 -37.29 13.15
N ARG A 896 -4.15 -38.09 13.56
CA ARG A 896 -4.64 -39.28 12.82
C ARG A 896 -5.60 -38.92 11.69
N VAL A 897 -6.15 -37.72 11.71
CA VAL A 897 -7.01 -37.15 10.67
C VAL A 897 -6.42 -35.82 10.26
N ARG A 898 -6.08 -35.69 8.97
CA ARG A 898 -5.48 -34.48 8.37
C ARG A 898 -6.48 -33.64 7.55
N GLU A 899 -7.72 -34.11 7.39
CA GLU A 899 -8.78 -33.46 6.60
C GLU A 899 -10.17 -33.76 7.19
N ILE A 900 -10.98 -32.73 7.49
CA ILE A 900 -12.38 -32.88 7.95
C ILE A 900 -13.37 -32.10 7.08
N ARG A 901 -14.67 -32.37 7.22
CA ARG A 901 -15.74 -31.61 6.55
C ARG A 901 -15.72 -30.15 7.00
N ARG A 902 -15.99 -29.22 6.08
CA ARG A 902 -16.15 -27.78 6.39
C ARG A 902 -17.23 -27.52 7.43
N SER A 903 -18.38 -28.17 7.32
CA SER A 903 -19.47 -28.16 8.32
C SER A 903 -18.99 -28.56 9.72
N ALA A 904 -18.15 -29.59 9.82
CA ALA A 904 -17.57 -30.03 11.09
C ALA A 904 -16.55 -29.03 11.65
N LEU A 905 -15.66 -28.44 10.84
CA LEU A 905 -14.74 -27.40 11.32
C LEU A 905 -15.50 -26.15 11.76
N ARG A 906 -16.46 -25.68 10.95
CA ARG A 906 -17.36 -24.55 11.26
C ARG A 906 -18.09 -24.76 12.59
N GLY A 907 -18.66 -25.95 12.80
CA GLY A 907 -19.35 -26.27 14.05
C GLY A 907 -18.41 -26.24 15.26
N ILE A 908 -17.18 -26.73 15.11
CA ILE A 908 -16.13 -26.66 16.14
C ILE A 908 -15.73 -25.20 16.41
N ALA A 909 -15.52 -24.41 15.35
CA ALA A 909 -15.15 -22.99 15.44
C ALA A 909 -16.21 -22.17 16.19
N LEU A 910 -17.48 -22.27 15.79
CA LEU A 910 -18.61 -21.57 16.44
C LEU A 910 -18.82 -22.04 17.89
N ALA A 911 -18.63 -23.32 18.18
CA ALA A 911 -18.69 -23.84 19.55
C ALA A 911 -17.57 -23.26 20.44
N LEU A 912 -16.35 -23.14 19.92
CA LEU A 912 -15.21 -22.56 20.65
C LEU A 912 -15.37 -21.03 20.82
N GLN A 913 -15.79 -20.31 19.77
CA GLN A 913 -16.13 -18.88 19.86
C GLN A 913 -17.18 -18.62 20.92
N ARG A 914 -18.28 -19.39 20.96
CA ARG A 914 -19.34 -19.19 21.97
C ARG A 914 -18.80 -19.33 23.40
N VAL A 915 -18.03 -20.38 23.68
CA VAL A 915 -17.45 -20.59 25.03
C VAL A 915 -16.38 -19.54 25.37
N ALA A 916 -15.61 -19.06 24.38
CA ALA A 916 -14.69 -17.95 24.58
C ALA A 916 -15.42 -16.65 24.94
N SER A 917 -16.54 -16.33 24.25
CA SER A 917 -17.41 -15.19 24.59
C SER A 917 -18.02 -15.33 25.99
N ASP A 918 -18.51 -16.52 26.35
CA ASP A 918 -19.09 -16.81 27.68
C ASP A 918 -18.06 -16.70 28.83
N LEU A 919 -16.75 -16.70 28.51
CA LEU A 919 -15.64 -16.57 29.47
C LEU A 919 -14.89 -15.22 29.38
N GLY A 920 -15.19 -14.38 28.39
CA GLY A 920 -14.47 -13.12 28.14
C GLY A 920 -13.06 -13.30 27.56
N ASP A 921 -12.75 -14.43 26.94
CA ASP A 921 -11.42 -14.75 26.39
C ASP A 921 -11.30 -14.33 24.92
N GLU A 922 -11.06 -13.04 24.67
CA GLU A 922 -10.97 -12.44 23.33
C GLU A 922 -9.88 -13.08 22.45
N GLU A 923 -8.78 -13.52 23.04
CA GLU A 923 -7.69 -14.18 22.33
C GLU A 923 -8.14 -15.57 21.83
N ALA A 924 -8.77 -16.38 22.71
CA ALA A 924 -9.34 -17.66 22.30
C ALA A 924 -10.49 -17.48 21.30
N TRP A 925 -11.30 -16.42 21.44
CA TRP A 925 -12.33 -16.08 20.46
C TRP A 925 -11.71 -15.79 19.08
N THR A 926 -10.66 -14.98 19.04
CA THR A 926 -9.95 -14.61 17.81
C THR A 926 -9.31 -15.83 17.14
N MET A 927 -8.67 -16.71 17.91
CA MET A 927 -8.17 -17.99 17.40
C MET A 927 -9.31 -18.86 16.82
N ALA A 928 -10.46 -18.92 17.51
CA ALA A 928 -11.62 -19.70 17.07
C ALA A 928 -12.34 -19.05 15.87
N LYS A 929 -12.18 -17.74 15.66
CA LYS A 929 -12.66 -17.03 14.46
C LYS A 929 -11.84 -17.40 13.22
N ARG A 930 -10.51 -17.52 13.33
CA ARG A 930 -9.66 -18.03 12.23
C ARG A 930 -10.10 -19.40 11.73
N LEU A 931 -10.50 -20.31 12.62
CA LEU A 931 -11.02 -21.63 12.26
C LEU A 931 -12.31 -21.58 11.43
N GLU A 932 -13.15 -20.57 11.66
CA GLU A 932 -14.38 -20.34 10.88
C GLU A 932 -14.03 -19.80 9.49
N LEU A 933 -13.11 -18.84 9.38
CA LEU A 933 -12.63 -18.31 8.09
C LEU A 933 -12.06 -19.43 7.20
N ILE A 934 -11.23 -20.32 7.76
CA ILE A 934 -10.71 -21.51 7.06
C ILE A 934 -11.83 -22.46 6.63
N ALA A 935 -12.92 -22.56 7.38
CA ALA A 935 -14.08 -23.40 7.05
C ALA A 935 -15.03 -22.78 6.01
N GLU A 936 -15.19 -21.46 6.01
CA GLU A 936 -16.15 -20.72 5.20
C GLU A 936 -15.55 -20.07 3.94
N GLY A 937 -14.22 -19.87 3.87
CA GLY A 937 -13.53 -19.23 2.74
C GLY A 937 -13.82 -19.87 1.39
N ASP A 938 -13.72 -19.10 0.32
CA ASP A 938 -14.14 -19.48 -1.03
C ASP A 938 -13.04 -20.24 -1.81
N VAL A 939 -11.91 -20.54 -1.18
CA VAL A 939 -10.81 -21.39 -1.70
C VAL A 939 -10.85 -22.82 -1.12
N TYR A 940 -10.54 -23.82 -1.94
CA TYR A 940 -10.24 -25.19 -1.49
C TYR A 940 -8.74 -25.46 -1.48
N TRP A 941 -8.36 -26.54 -0.81
CA TRP A 941 -6.97 -26.91 -0.56
C TRP A 941 -6.62 -28.16 -1.34
N ASP A 942 -6.01 -27.98 -2.52
CA ASP A 942 -5.64 -29.12 -3.37
C ASP A 942 -4.20 -29.58 -3.13
N GLU A 943 -3.96 -30.87 -3.28
CA GLU A 943 -2.65 -31.47 -3.08
C GLU A 943 -1.80 -31.37 -4.35
N VAL A 944 -0.61 -30.78 -4.25
CA VAL A 944 0.38 -30.78 -5.33
C VAL A 944 0.83 -32.22 -5.62
N VAL A 945 0.86 -32.62 -6.89
CA VAL A 945 1.23 -33.99 -7.32
C VAL A 945 2.52 -34.05 -8.13
N SER A 946 2.89 -32.99 -8.84
CA SER A 946 4.19 -32.88 -9.51
C SER A 946 4.68 -31.43 -9.51
N VAL A 947 5.98 -31.26 -9.34
CA VAL A 947 6.71 -30.00 -9.51
C VAL A 947 7.87 -30.33 -10.45
N GLU A 948 7.90 -29.69 -11.62
CA GLU A 948 8.87 -29.95 -12.69
C GLU A 948 9.62 -28.66 -13.04
N ASP A 949 10.95 -28.72 -13.09
CA ASP A 949 11.75 -27.72 -13.80
C ASP A 949 11.50 -27.90 -15.31
N VAL A 950 11.35 -26.80 -16.06
CA VAL A 950 11.07 -26.81 -17.51
C VAL A 950 11.92 -25.74 -18.20
N SER A 951 12.50 -26.07 -19.37
CA SER A 951 13.08 -25.02 -20.23
C SER A 951 11.95 -24.25 -20.94
N PRO A 952 11.97 -22.91 -20.94
CA PRO A 952 11.17 -22.05 -21.81
C PRO A 952 11.17 -22.49 -23.28
N GLU A 953 12.34 -22.86 -23.82
CA GLU A 953 12.52 -23.24 -25.23
C GLU A 953 11.74 -24.52 -25.58
N GLU A 954 11.64 -25.46 -24.64
CA GLU A 954 10.92 -26.74 -24.82
C GLU A 954 9.39 -26.59 -24.84
N VAL A 955 8.86 -25.47 -24.34
CA VAL A 955 7.41 -25.18 -24.32
C VAL A 955 7.00 -24.08 -25.30
N GLY A 956 7.95 -23.31 -25.83
CA GLY A 956 7.70 -22.16 -26.70
C GLY A 956 7.40 -20.87 -25.92
N ILE A 957 8.13 -20.63 -24.84
CA ILE A 957 7.91 -19.49 -23.93
C ILE A 957 8.90 -18.37 -24.25
N GLU A 958 8.40 -17.24 -24.79
CA GLU A 958 9.23 -16.07 -25.10
C GLU A 958 9.11 -14.95 -24.04
N TYR A 959 7.90 -14.75 -23.48
CA TYR A 959 7.61 -13.73 -22.48
C TYR A 959 6.94 -14.30 -21.23
N LEU A 960 7.07 -13.54 -20.15
CA LEU A 960 6.50 -13.81 -18.82
C LEU A 960 5.82 -12.53 -18.32
N TYR A 961 4.75 -12.70 -17.55
CA TYR A 961 3.73 -11.67 -17.33
C TYR A 961 3.33 -11.54 -15.84
N ASP A 962 2.99 -10.35 -15.36
CA ASP A 962 2.44 -10.17 -14.00
C ASP A 962 1.47 -8.97 -13.90
N LEU A 963 0.70 -8.91 -12.81
CA LEU A 963 -0.33 -7.89 -12.56
C LEU A 963 -0.13 -7.22 -11.19
N THR A 964 -0.01 -5.89 -11.15
CA THR A 964 -0.15 -5.14 -9.89
C THR A 964 -1.62 -4.93 -9.59
N VAL A 965 -2.18 -5.82 -8.77
CA VAL A 965 -3.51 -5.71 -8.17
C VAL A 965 -3.44 -4.79 -6.95
N GLU A 966 -4.35 -3.84 -6.80
CA GLU A 966 -4.45 -2.94 -5.64
C GLU A 966 -5.02 -3.66 -4.40
N GLU A 967 -4.74 -3.11 -3.20
CA GLU A 967 -5.12 -3.56 -1.84
C GLU A 967 -4.71 -4.99 -1.45
N ASP A 968 -5.25 -5.98 -2.15
CA ASP A 968 -5.14 -7.38 -1.79
C ASP A 968 -3.83 -7.99 -2.28
N HIS A 969 -3.27 -7.38 -3.33
CA HIS A 969 -2.00 -7.70 -3.97
C HIS A 969 -1.89 -9.19 -4.35
N ASN A 970 -3.01 -9.77 -4.78
CA ASN A 970 -3.11 -11.16 -5.22
C ASN A 970 -4.20 -11.35 -6.27
N TYR A 971 -4.05 -12.37 -7.13
CA TYR A 971 -5.05 -12.73 -8.15
C TYR A 971 -5.10 -14.24 -8.40
N VAL A 972 -6.17 -14.68 -9.06
CA VAL A 972 -6.42 -16.07 -9.44
C VAL A 972 -5.91 -16.36 -10.87
N ALA A 973 -4.87 -17.19 -10.99
CA ALA A 973 -4.28 -17.64 -12.26
C ALA A 973 -4.40 -19.16 -12.44
N ASN A 974 -5.06 -19.62 -13.51
CA ASN A 974 -5.48 -21.03 -13.71
C ASN A 974 -6.18 -21.64 -12.47
N GLY A 975 -6.83 -20.80 -11.65
CA GLY A 975 -7.48 -21.19 -10.40
C GLY A 975 -6.64 -21.05 -9.12
N ILE A 976 -5.37 -20.64 -9.16
CA ILE A 976 -4.41 -20.64 -8.03
C ILE A 976 -3.97 -19.20 -7.65
N LEU A 977 -3.48 -18.94 -6.42
CA LEU A 977 -3.36 -17.62 -5.77
C LEU A 977 -1.89 -17.20 -5.38
N VAL A 978 -1.51 -15.89 -5.48
CA VAL A 978 -0.09 -15.38 -5.47
C VAL A 978 0.14 -13.91 -4.94
N SER A 979 1.28 -13.44 -4.35
CA SER A 979 1.43 -12.05 -3.72
C SER A 979 2.85 -11.52 -3.20
N ASN A 980 3.01 -10.25 -2.69
CA ASN A 980 4.25 -9.40 -2.48
C ASN A 980 4.53 -8.78 -1.02
N CYS A 981 5.64 -7.98 -0.76
CA CYS A 981 6.43 -7.60 0.52
C CYS A 981 6.93 -6.07 0.64
N MET A 982 7.49 -5.30 1.65
CA MET A 982 8.29 -5.43 2.94
C MET A 982 8.57 -4.10 3.81
N GLY A 983 8.83 -4.07 5.16
CA GLY A 983 9.02 -2.82 6.04
C GLY A 983 9.57 -2.82 7.54
N THR A 984 9.27 -1.81 8.42
CA THR A 984 10.00 -1.35 9.68
C THR A 984 9.27 -1.18 11.09
N ILE A 985 9.65 -1.78 12.26
CA ILE A 985 8.79 -2.02 13.50
C ILE A 985 9.43 -1.88 14.94
N HIS A 986 8.62 -1.86 16.02
CA HIS A 986 9.00 -2.06 17.47
C HIS A 986 9.24 -3.53 17.94
N ALA A 987 10.34 -3.83 18.65
CA ALA A 987 10.59 -5.14 19.33
C ALA A 987 11.75 -5.12 20.37
N ASN A 988 11.96 -6.21 21.13
CA ASN A 988 13.11 -6.39 22.04
C ASN A 988 14.16 -7.41 21.56
N SER A 989 13.86 -8.22 20.54
CA SER A 989 14.84 -9.09 19.87
C SER A 989 14.45 -9.34 18.41
N ALA A 990 15.41 -9.65 17.52
CA ALA A 990 15.14 -9.80 16.09
C ALA A 990 14.12 -10.91 15.75
N ARG A 991 13.98 -11.93 16.60
CA ARG A 991 12.94 -12.97 16.45
C ARG A 991 11.57 -12.51 16.97
N GLU A 992 11.51 -11.66 17.99
CA GLU A 992 10.26 -11.01 18.43
C GLU A 992 9.79 -9.97 17.40
N THR A 993 10.71 -9.32 16.69
CA THR A 993 10.45 -8.45 15.53
C THR A 993 9.64 -9.19 14.48
N ILE A 994 10.06 -10.41 14.10
CA ILE A 994 9.35 -11.28 13.17
C ILE A 994 7.95 -11.62 13.70
N VAL A 995 7.84 -12.06 14.96
CA VAL A 995 6.55 -12.45 15.55
C VAL A 995 5.57 -11.28 15.63
N ARG A 996 6.03 -10.04 15.89
CA ARG A 996 5.16 -8.86 15.86
C ARG A 996 4.73 -8.46 14.46
N LEU A 997 5.59 -8.58 13.45
CA LEU A 997 5.20 -8.37 12.06
C LEU A 997 4.04 -9.31 11.68
N GLU A 998 4.17 -10.60 12.01
CA GLU A 998 3.17 -11.64 11.73
C GLU A 998 1.86 -11.51 12.55
N SER A 999 1.87 -10.73 13.63
CA SER A 999 0.73 -10.60 14.55
C SER A 999 -0.16 -9.41 14.22
N PRO A 1000 -1.48 -9.49 14.46
CA PRO A 1000 -2.35 -8.33 14.45
C PRO A 1000 -1.85 -7.22 15.42
N PRO A 1001 -2.06 -5.94 15.09
CA PRO A 1001 -2.75 -5.43 13.90
C PRO A 1001 -1.94 -5.49 12.60
N MET A 1002 -0.61 -5.63 12.67
CA MET A 1002 0.30 -5.53 11.52
C MET A 1002 0.14 -6.65 10.49
N SER A 1003 -0.09 -7.87 10.97
CA SER A 1003 -0.62 -9.01 10.20
C SER A 1003 0.16 -9.36 8.92
N VAL A 1004 1.46 -9.08 8.87
CA VAL A 1004 2.35 -9.31 7.71
C VAL A 1004 2.56 -10.82 7.51
N PRO A 1005 2.12 -11.40 6.38
CA PRO A 1005 2.40 -12.80 6.07
C PRO A 1005 3.89 -13.13 6.11
N ARG A 1006 4.26 -14.23 6.79
CA ARG A 1006 5.67 -14.67 7.01
C ARG A 1006 6.56 -14.70 5.77
N ILE A 1007 6.01 -14.97 4.58
CA ILE A 1007 6.76 -14.94 3.31
C ILE A 1007 7.29 -13.55 2.93
N MET A 1008 6.72 -12.48 3.47
CA MET A 1008 7.10 -11.11 3.15
C MET A 1008 8.30 -10.63 3.96
N ILE A 1009 8.72 -11.44 4.93
CA ILE A 1009 9.82 -11.14 5.82
C ILE A 1009 11.19 -11.37 5.14
N PRO A 1010 11.42 -12.43 4.33
CA PRO A 1010 12.63 -12.56 3.49
C PRO A 1010 12.95 -11.45 2.49
N ALA A 1011 12.07 -10.50 2.22
CA ALA A 1011 12.40 -9.31 1.46
C ALA A 1011 13.19 -8.27 2.29
N LEU A 1012 13.25 -8.45 3.61
CA LEU A 1012 14.06 -7.66 4.53
C LEU A 1012 15.45 -8.26 4.62
N ASP A 1013 16.47 -7.46 4.31
CA ASP A 1013 17.85 -7.89 4.41
C ASP A 1013 18.35 -7.84 5.86
N ILE A 1014 18.18 -6.71 6.57
CA ILE A 1014 18.88 -6.43 7.86
C ILE A 1014 17.94 -5.93 8.97
N ILE A 1015 17.98 -6.57 10.14
CA ILE A 1015 17.39 -6.10 11.41
C ILE A 1015 18.48 -5.54 12.32
N ILE A 1016 18.30 -4.30 12.79
CA ILE A 1016 19.15 -3.63 13.77
C ILE A 1016 18.39 -3.52 15.09
N MET A 1017 18.80 -4.27 16.11
CA MET A 1017 18.17 -4.24 17.44
C MET A 1017 18.85 -3.24 18.38
N GLN A 1018 18.12 -2.22 18.83
CA GLN A 1018 18.63 -1.16 19.71
C GLN A 1018 17.88 -1.11 21.05
N VAL A 1019 18.65 -1.15 22.15
CA VAL A 1019 18.13 -1.24 23.53
C VAL A 1019 18.66 -0.09 24.40
N ARG A 1020 17.81 0.41 25.28
CA ARG A 1020 18.14 1.36 26.35
C ARG A 1020 18.58 0.59 27.60
N PHE A 1021 19.85 0.72 27.98
CA PHE A 1021 20.40 0.18 29.22
C PHE A 1021 20.51 1.26 30.30
N HIS A 1022 20.47 0.86 31.57
CA HIS A 1022 20.79 1.74 32.69
C HIS A 1022 22.07 1.25 33.39
N SER A 1023 23.18 1.93 33.12
CA SER A 1023 24.49 1.65 33.70
C SER A 1023 24.68 2.40 35.02
N ARG A 1024 25.05 1.68 36.08
CA ARG A 1024 25.41 2.29 37.39
C ARG A 1024 26.58 3.28 37.33
N LYS A 1025 27.35 3.32 36.24
CA LYS A 1025 28.46 4.27 36.01
C LYS A 1025 28.17 5.30 34.91
N LYS A 1026 27.53 4.90 33.81
CA LYS A 1026 27.29 5.76 32.63
C LYS A 1026 25.86 6.34 32.55
N GLY A 1027 24.98 6.02 33.51
CA GLY A 1027 23.57 6.43 33.48
C GLY A 1027 22.75 5.69 32.40
N THR A 1028 21.75 6.36 31.82
CA THR A 1028 21.07 5.86 30.63
C THR A 1028 22.05 5.80 29.45
N ILE A 1029 22.26 4.62 28.87
CA ILE A 1029 23.01 4.45 27.61
C ILE A 1029 22.13 3.72 26.58
N ARG A 1030 22.38 3.99 25.30
CA ARG A 1030 21.73 3.31 24.16
C ARG A 1030 22.79 2.50 23.43
N ARG A 1031 22.45 1.27 23.03
CA ARG A 1031 23.35 0.34 22.33
C ARG A 1031 22.59 -0.41 21.26
N ILE A 1032 23.21 -0.62 20.10
CA ILE A 1032 22.83 -1.78 19.28
C ILE A 1032 23.23 -3.03 20.08
N THR A 1033 22.35 -4.02 20.11
CA THR A 1033 22.53 -5.28 20.84
C THR A 1033 22.80 -6.46 19.92
N GLU A 1034 22.27 -6.38 18.70
CA GLU A 1034 22.28 -7.43 17.70
C GLU A 1034 22.04 -6.78 16.33
N ILE A 1035 22.84 -7.17 15.34
CA ILE A 1035 22.53 -6.95 13.92
C ILE A 1035 22.30 -8.34 13.32
N ALA A 1036 21.09 -8.59 12.85
CA ALA A 1036 20.65 -9.88 12.33
C ALA A 1036 20.18 -9.74 10.89
N GLU A 1037 20.83 -10.46 10.00
CA GLU A 1037 20.42 -10.63 8.61
C GLU A 1037 19.35 -11.73 8.51
N ILE A 1038 18.34 -11.57 7.65
CA ILE A 1038 17.41 -12.67 7.35
C ILE A 1038 18.01 -13.54 6.24
N SER A 1039 18.43 -14.75 6.61
CA SER A 1039 19.05 -15.69 5.67
C SER A 1039 18.04 -16.53 4.89
N GLY A 1040 16.77 -16.53 5.30
CA GLY A 1040 15.65 -17.18 4.61
C GLY A 1040 14.56 -17.68 5.57
N ILE A 1041 13.81 -18.69 5.13
CA ILE A 1041 12.86 -19.45 5.97
C ILE A 1041 13.22 -20.93 5.85
N GLU A 1042 13.36 -21.61 6.99
CA GLU A 1042 13.46 -23.07 7.03
C GLU A 1042 12.36 -23.63 7.94
N ALA A 1043 11.70 -24.70 7.46
CA ALA A 1043 10.48 -25.23 8.05
C ALA A 1043 9.48 -24.10 8.37
N GLU A 1044 9.20 -23.85 9.64
CA GLU A 1044 8.26 -22.83 10.11
C GLU A 1044 8.92 -21.55 10.65
N SER A 1045 10.25 -21.41 10.62
CA SER A 1045 10.92 -20.24 11.20
C SER A 1045 11.74 -19.44 10.20
N VAL A 1046 11.54 -18.12 10.21
CA VAL A 1046 12.48 -17.16 9.63
C VAL A 1046 13.84 -17.35 10.31
N GLN A 1047 14.87 -17.58 9.50
CA GLN A 1047 16.23 -17.75 9.96
C GLN A 1047 16.96 -16.41 10.00
N LEU A 1048 17.72 -16.22 11.09
CA LEU A 1048 18.35 -14.96 11.45
C LEU A 1048 19.84 -15.17 11.66
N ASN A 1049 20.64 -14.81 10.66
CA ASN A 1049 22.09 -14.76 10.73
C ASN A 1049 22.49 -13.54 11.55
N LYS A 1050 22.70 -13.71 12.86
CA LYS A 1050 23.25 -12.66 13.72
C LYS A 1050 24.70 -12.38 13.27
N LEU A 1051 24.93 -11.28 12.56
CA LEU A 1051 26.24 -10.88 12.05
C LEU A 1051 27.09 -10.27 13.17
N TYR A 1052 26.47 -9.48 14.03
CA TYR A 1052 27.11 -8.84 15.19
C TYR A 1052 26.23 -8.96 16.45
N LYS A 1053 26.88 -9.01 17.61
CA LYS A 1053 26.25 -9.13 18.94
C LYS A 1053 27.00 -8.30 19.97
N TYR A 1054 26.28 -7.70 20.91
CA TYR A 1054 26.87 -6.91 22.00
C TYR A 1054 27.53 -7.79 23.06
N ASP A 1055 28.74 -7.40 23.48
CA ASP A 1055 29.48 -7.92 24.62
C ASP A 1055 29.39 -6.92 25.80
N PRO A 1056 28.53 -7.17 26.80
CA PRO A 1056 28.38 -6.28 27.95
C PRO A 1056 29.62 -6.17 28.86
N ALA A 1057 30.60 -7.08 28.72
CA ALA A 1057 31.84 -7.01 29.49
C ALA A 1057 32.82 -6.00 28.89
N LYS A 1058 32.77 -5.78 27.58
CA LYS A 1058 33.60 -4.80 26.85
C LYS A 1058 32.90 -3.46 26.59
N ASP A 1059 31.56 -3.44 26.58
CA ASP A 1059 30.74 -2.33 26.08
C ASP A 1059 30.87 -2.12 24.55
N GLU A 1060 31.07 -3.21 23.81
CA GLU A 1060 31.34 -3.23 22.36
C GLU A 1060 30.36 -4.16 21.61
N LEU A 1061 30.11 -3.88 20.33
CA LEU A 1061 29.41 -4.82 19.43
C LEU A 1061 30.45 -5.62 18.64
N VAL A 1062 30.51 -6.93 18.84
CA VAL A 1062 31.51 -7.82 18.24
C VAL A 1062 30.93 -8.65 17.10
N PRO A 1063 31.70 -8.96 16.04
CA PRO A 1063 31.27 -9.88 14.98
C PRO A 1063 31.12 -11.30 15.52
N THR A 1064 30.18 -12.06 14.97
CA THR A 1064 29.91 -13.47 15.37
C THR A 1064 30.73 -14.48 14.58
N GLY A 1065 31.38 -14.07 13.49
CA GLY A 1065 32.02 -14.96 12.51
C GLY A 1065 31.05 -15.58 11.50
N VAL A 1066 29.76 -15.23 11.52
CA VAL A 1066 28.78 -15.67 10.51
C VAL A 1066 28.96 -14.85 9.22
N PRO A 1067 29.18 -15.46 8.05
CA PRO A 1067 29.27 -14.73 6.78
C PRO A 1067 27.95 -14.01 6.44
N SER A 1068 28.04 -12.76 5.98
CA SER A 1068 26.87 -12.03 5.50
C SER A 1068 26.47 -12.49 4.10
N ARG A 1069 25.22 -12.95 3.95
CA ARG A 1069 24.65 -13.26 2.64
C ARG A 1069 24.20 -11.96 1.94
N THR A 1070 23.85 -10.89 2.63
CA THR A 1070 23.60 -9.56 2.02
C THR A 1070 24.86 -9.04 1.31
N LEU A 1071 26.05 -9.14 1.92
CA LEU A 1071 27.32 -8.79 1.23
C LEU A 1071 27.59 -9.71 0.03
N ASN A 1072 27.41 -11.03 0.16
CA ASN A 1072 27.61 -11.97 -0.96
C ASN A 1072 26.61 -11.73 -2.10
N ASN A 1073 25.35 -11.40 -1.78
CA ASN A 1073 24.34 -10.99 -2.75
C ASN A 1073 24.78 -9.68 -3.42
N LEU A 1074 25.27 -8.69 -2.68
CA LEU A 1074 25.71 -7.41 -3.22
C LEU A 1074 26.89 -7.59 -4.18
N ALA A 1075 27.92 -8.32 -3.77
CA ALA A 1075 29.06 -8.72 -4.61
C ALA A 1075 28.62 -9.36 -5.93
N HIS A 1076 27.66 -10.29 -5.86
CA HIS A 1076 27.14 -10.97 -7.05
C HIS A 1076 26.38 -10.03 -8.00
N HIS A 1077 25.68 -9.01 -7.47
CA HIS A 1077 24.94 -8.03 -8.28
C HIS A 1077 25.82 -6.89 -8.81
N THR A 1078 26.86 -6.45 -8.09
CA THR A 1078 27.81 -5.45 -8.56
C THR A 1078 28.92 -6.03 -9.45
N GLY A 1079 29.10 -7.35 -9.44
CA GLY A 1079 30.22 -8.04 -10.09
C GLY A 1079 31.54 -7.94 -9.33
N MET A 1080 31.56 -7.28 -8.17
CA MET A 1080 32.76 -7.08 -7.34
C MET A 1080 33.12 -8.36 -6.58
N SER A 1081 34.41 -8.61 -6.38
CA SER A 1081 34.88 -9.62 -5.45
C SER A 1081 34.64 -9.21 -3.99
N VAL A 1082 34.65 -10.19 -3.09
CA VAL A 1082 34.57 -9.94 -1.63
C VAL A 1082 35.74 -9.07 -1.14
N ALA A 1083 36.91 -9.16 -1.80
CA ALA A 1083 38.06 -8.32 -1.48
C ALA A 1083 37.82 -6.84 -1.84
N GLU A 1084 37.16 -6.56 -2.97
CA GLU A 1084 36.79 -5.20 -3.37
C GLU A 1084 35.68 -4.63 -2.48
N LEU A 1085 34.73 -5.44 -2.01
CA LEU A 1085 33.74 -4.98 -1.01
C LEU A 1085 34.37 -4.63 0.35
N GLU A 1086 35.33 -5.42 0.84
CA GLU A 1086 36.05 -5.07 2.07
C GLU A 1086 36.98 -3.85 1.87
N LEU A 1087 37.48 -3.60 0.64
CA LEU A 1087 38.17 -2.35 0.29
C LEU A 1087 37.23 -1.14 0.38
N GLU A 1088 36.03 -1.24 -0.22
CA GLU A 1088 34.97 -0.23 -0.15
C GLU A 1088 34.49 0.05 1.28
N LYS A 1089 34.54 -0.96 2.16
CA LYS A 1089 34.23 -0.86 3.59
C LYS A 1089 35.35 -0.13 4.33
N GLU A 1090 36.61 -0.46 4.07
CA GLU A 1090 37.75 0.17 4.74
C GLU A 1090 37.89 1.65 4.33
N LYS A 1091 37.67 2.01 3.05
CA LYS A 1091 37.53 3.42 2.60
C LYS A 1091 36.51 4.20 3.44
N ARG A 1092 35.28 3.70 3.51
CA ARG A 1092 34.17 4.32 4.27
C ARG A 1092 34.47 4.41 5.77
N LYS A 1093 35.10 3.37 6.35
CA LYS A 1093 35.55 3.34 7.74
C LYS A 1093 36.57 4.44 8.03
N ILE A 1094 37.58 4.60 7.19
CA ILE A 1094 38.62 5.64 7.32
C ILE A 1094 38.01 7.05 7.27
N ILE A 1095 37.04 7.28 6.38
CA ILE A 1095 36.32 8.56 6.29
C ILE A 1095 35.53 8.86 7.57
N LEU A 1096 34.89 7.84 8.17
CA LEU A 1096 34.20 7.96 9.46
C LEU A 1096 35.20 8.18 10.62
N GLU A 1097 36.33 7.49 10.62
CA GLU A 1097 37.37 7.61 11.65
C GLU A 1097 38.03 9.00 11.61
N TRP A 1098 38.31 9.53 10.42
CA TRP A 1098 38.77 10.91 10.25
C TRP A 1098 37.75 11.95 10.73
N MET A 1099 36.44 11.78 10.44
CA MET A 1099 35.40 12.66 11.00
C MET A 1099 35.28 12.54 12.54
N VAL A 1100 35.55 11.35 13.09
CA VAL A 1100 35.67 11.14 14.54
C VAL A 1100 36.85 11.96 15.10
N GLU A 1101 38.03 11.89 14.48
CA GLU A 1101 39.24 12.65 14.86
C GLU A 1101 39.01 14.17 14.84
N GLN A 1102 38.57 14.70 13.70
CA GLN A 1102 38.44 16.15 13.48
C GLN A 1102 37.28 16.80 14.27
N GLY A 1103 36.48 16.02 14.99
CA GLY A 1103 35.37 16.53 15.78
C GLY A 1103 34.11 16.87 14.98
N ILE A 1104 34.11 16.61 13.67
CA ILE A 1104 32.98 16.84 12.75
C ILE A 1104 31.73 16.10 13.26
N ARG A 1105 30.62 16.84 13.42
CA ARG A 1105 29.46 16.35 14.19
C ARG A 1105 28.08 16.85 13.76
N SER A 1106 27.94 18.08 13.27
CA SER A 1106 26.63 18.59 12.86
C SER A 1106 26.16 17.90 11.59
N ILE A 1107 24.83 17.84 11.39
CA ILE A 1107 24.23 17.21 10.21
C ILE A 1107 24.79 17.76 8.89
N ASP A 1108 24.98 19.09 8.80
CA ASP A 1108 25.43 19.74 7.57
C ASP A 1108 26.86 19.35 7.19
N GLN A 1109 27.76 19.27 8.18
CA GLN A 1109 29.16 18.90 7.94
C GLN A 1109 29.28 17.41 7.62
N VAL A 1110 28.64 16.54 8.41
CA VAL A 1110 28.68 15.09 8.17
C VAL A 1110 28.05 14.76 6.81
N GLY A 1111 26.91 15.36 6.49
CA GLY A 1111 26.26 15.23 5.18
C GLY A 1111 27.11 15.79 4.05
N TYR A 1112 27.81 16.92 4.24
CA TYR A 1112 28.75 17.45 3.23
C TYR A 1112 29.86 16.45 2.91
N TYR A 1113 30.56 15.89 3.91
CA TYR A 1113 31.65 14.95 3.63
C TYR A 1113 31.17 13.62 3.04
N ILE A 1114 29.98 13.13 3.43
CA ILE A 1114 29.37 11.95 2.78
C ILE A 1114 29.00 12.26 1.32
N ARG A 1115 28.46 13.45 1.01
CA ARG A 1115 28.22 13.88 -0.39
C ARG A 1115 29.53 14.06 -1.17
N GLN A 1116 30.61 14.54 -0.56
CA GLN A 1116 31.92 14.64 -1.21
C GLN A 1116 32.50 13.27 -1.58
N PHE A 1117 32.28 12.23 -0.78
CA PHE A 1117 32.66 10.86 -1.15
C PHE A 1117 32.01 10.40 -2.47
N TYR A 1118 30.75 10.77 -2.73
CA TYR A 1118 30.05 10.47 -3.98
C TYR A 1118 30.40 11.40 -5.17
N ILE A 1119 31.15 12.48 -4.95
CA ILE A 1119 31.48 13.49 -5.98
C ILE A 1119 32.96 13.44 -6.37
N ASP A 1120 33.86 13.32 -5.38
CA ASP A 1120 35.31 13.27 -5.55
C ASP A 1120 35.93 12.44 -4.41
N GLU A 1121 35.79 11.11 -4.51
CA GLU A 1121 36.39 10.16 -3.57
C GLU A 1121 37.92 10.36 -3.47
N GLU A 1122 38.59 10.51 -4.61
CA GLU A 1122 40.04 10.55 -4.68
C GLU A 1122 40.60 11.84 -4.06
N GLY A 1123 39.96 12.99 -4.31
CA GLY A 1123 40.27 14.27 -3.66
C GLY A 1123 39.98 14.26 -2.16
N LEU A 1124 38.87 13.64 -1.73
CA LEU A 1124 38.56 13.46 -0.31
C LEU A 1124 39.62 12.58 0.39
N LEU A 1125 40.01 11.45 -0.20
CA LEU A 1125 41.06 10.59 0.35
C LEU A 1125 42.43 11.29 0.36
N LYS A 1126 42.81 12.00 -0.71
CA LYS A 1126 44.03 12.83 -0.75
C LYS A 1126 44.04 13.89 0.36
N LYS A 1127 42.90 14.50 0.67
CA LYS A 1127 42.74 15.44 1.79
C LYS A 1127 42.92 14.74 3.14
N ILE A 1128 42.28 13.59 3.35
CA ILE A 1128 42.44 12.80 4.59
C ILE A 1128 43.90 12.36 4.79
N ALA A 1129 44.62 12.00 3.72
CA ALA A 1129 46.03 11.64 3.76
C ALA A 1129 47.00 12.80 4.13
N ALA A 1130 46.50 14.04 4.11
CA ALA A 1130 47.21 15.26 4.48
C ALA A 1130 46.76 15.85 5.83
N GLU A 1131 45.48 15.70 6.21
CA GLU A 1131 44.86 16.32 7.39
C GLU A 1131 44.59 15.34 8.56
N GLY A 1132 44.60 14.02 8.32
CA GLY A 1132 44.30 13.00 9.34
C GLY A 1132 45.47 12.67 10.28
N SER A 1133 45.22 11.81 11.27
CA SER A 1133 46.29 11.31 12.15
C SER A 1133 47.37 10.52 11.39
N LEU A 1134 48.49 10.26 12.06
CA LEU A 1134 49.63 9.54 11.48
C LEU A 1134 49.28 8.08 11.12
N GLU A 1135 48.26 7.51 11.76
CA GLU A 1135 47.72 6.18 11.45
C GLU A 1135 46.75 6.23 10.27
N THR A 1136 45.74 7.11 10.32
CA THR A 1136 44.76 7.33 9.24
C THR A 1136 45.42 7.75 7.93
N SER A 1137 46.38 8.68 7.98
CA SER A 1137 47.17 9.10 6.82
C SER A 1137 48.09 8.00 6.27
N ARG A 1138 48.38 6.96 7.06
CA ARG A 1138 49.13 5.77 6.60
C ARG A 1138 48.20 4.72 6.01
N GLN A 1139 47.00 4.53 6.56
CA GLN A 1139 45.97 3.66 5.98
C GLN A 1139 45.61 4.11 4.57
N VAL A 1140 45.33 5.41 4.35
CA VAL A 1140 45.04 5.94 3.01
C VAL A 1140 46.21 5.74 2.03
N LYS A 1141 47.46 5.88 2.50
CA LYS A 1141 48.68 5.65 1.68
C LYS A 1141 49.02 4.17 1.45
N ASN A 1142 48.18 3.25 1.94
CA ASN A 1142 48.20 1.84 1.56
C ASN A 1142 46.97 1.45 0.68
N LEU A 1143 46.05 2.39 0.46
CA LEU A 1143 44.80 2.25 -0.31
C LEU A 1143 44.90 2.95 -1.69
N ILE A 1144 45.71 4.02 -1.77
CA ILE A 1144 46.18 4.70 -2.98
C ILE A 1144 47.58 4.16 -3.33
#